data_AF-A0A350M1F1-F1
#
_entry.id   AF-A0A350M1F1-F1
#
_cell.length_a   1.000
_cell.length_b   1.000
_cell.length_c   1.000
_cell.angle_alpha   90.00
_cell.angle_beta   90.00
_cell.angle_gamma   90.00
#
_symmetry.space_group_name_H-M   'P 1'
#
loop_
_entity.id
_entity.type
_entity.pdbx_description
1 polymer ?
#
loop_
_entity_poly.entity_id
_entity_poly.type
_entity_poly.pdbx_seq_one_letter_code
_entity_poly.pdbx_strand_id
1 'polypeptide(L)'
;MEVITTHTNADFDAIASLVAAGKLFPNAKKVLSGGVENAVKTFLAENPCGIVKSRSINLSDINKLILVDTRQLGRIGKFSQVVKNIPVLVFDHHPNQPDDIQKQGIIKEYGATITILLELLRKKRIKILPEEANLFCLGIYEDTGFLTFPTTKEEDVKTVLWLLKNKADLSRVTSYLKHEPTKDEIFLLAKLLSSVKIYRINNIDIALAKTDASGYTGEFAVIAHKMMDIENFPVLFLLIKKGDCVHVVARSRGKIDVGSVLSDFGGGGHPQAGSCTIKNVEILTVKRKLISRIKSGQRNLWFLIDARAGKVMRNLIEKARMVADSMDVFCYVIGGFVRDIIIGEIHRSLDLLIVGDGVEFAKRFSSLFPKSHIALHHRFKTANITLEDGTQIDIATSRSETYKRPGALPDVKAASLKKDLKRRDFTINTLAVLINKKYKGRLVDIFSGMDDIKERKIRILHPKSFIDDPTRIFRAIRFESRLGFRMDTETEKMAKESINMNALSHISRERIRNELFFILSDERPQRALVRLKELGVLSTIYPRLSVDEKGFMDAYDAFLQISIFGEEIDISIINLMVLTDKLSSEELENFLSHLKFKVDIKKKLKEIRKKKGIVTFLRRKYLKNSEIYEKLKDISIEGLIYLMSKTKNKLVKKRIFLFLTSLKDEKIYLSGDDLKAFGIKPGPIYRKLLKNLFHLKLDGVIKTRDDEIKYVLEKNSY
;
A
#
# COMPACT_ATOMS: atom_id res chain seq x y z
N MET A 1 -29.42 -53.11 8.04
CA MET A 1 -28.05 -53.63 8.01
C MET A 1 -27.06 -52.55 8.42
N GLU A 2 -26.02 -52.94 9.14
CA GLU A 2 -24.94 -52.02 9.51
C GLU A 2 -23.91 -51.93 8.38
N VAL A 3 -23.41 -50.72 8.11
CA VAL A 3 -22.41 -50.47 7.05
C VAL A 3 -21.20 -49.75 7.65
N ILE A 4 -20.00 -50.22 7.30
CA ILE A 4 -18.72 -49.55 7.57
C ILE A 4 -18.23 -48.93 6.26
N THR A 5 -17.92 -47.64 6.28
CA THR A 5 -17.43 -46.93 5.09
C THR A 5 -16.43 -45.83 5.46
N THR A 6 -15.78 -45.27 4.44
CA THR A 6 -14.70 -44.26 4.52
C THR A 6 -14.92 -43.18 3.43
N HIS A 7 -13.96 -42.30 3.19
CA HIS A 7 -14.04 -41.27 2.16
C HIS A 7 -13.98 -41.81 0.71
N THR A 8 -14.37 -40.97 -0.24
CA THR A 8 -14.58 -41.30 -1.68
C THR A 8 -13.32 -41.61 -2.48
N ASN A 9 -12.13 -41.38 -1.92
CA ASN A 9 -10.84 -41.74 -2.49
C ASN A 9 -9.99 -42.40 -1.42
N ALA A 10 -10.24 -43.68 -1.13
CA ALA A 10 -9.63 -44.36 0.01
C ALA A 10 -8.16 -44.73 -0.23
N ASP A 11 -7.32 -44.35 0.72
CA ASP A 11 -5.90 -44.70 0.86
C ASP A 11 -5.74 -45.95 1.77
N PHE A 12 -4.51 -46.31 2.14
CA PHE A 12 -4.26 -47.46 3.01
C PHE A 12 -4.75 -47.24 4.44
N ASP A 13 -4.74 -46.03 5.01
CA ASP A 13 -5.32 -45.82 6.35
C ASP A 13 -6.83 -46.04 6.31
N ALA A 14 -7.52 -45.48 5.33
CA ALA A 14 -8.93 -45.69 5.09
C ALA A 14 -9.28 -47.19 4.95
N ILE A 15 -8.53 -47.95 4.13
CA ILE A 15 -8.78 -49.38 3.93
C ILE A 15 -8.42 -50.21 5.15
N ALA A 16 -7.27 -49.95 5.78
CA ALA A 16 -6.85 -50.61 7.01
C ALA A 16 -7.88 -50.41 8.11
N SER A 17 -8.33 -49.17 8.30
CA SER A 17 -9.36 -48.79 9.25
C SER A 17 -10.70 -49.48 8.96
N LEU A 18 -11.07 -49.59 7.69
CA LEU A 18 -12.30 -50.28 7.28
C LEU A 18 -12.25 -51.79 7.58
N VAL A 19 -11.09 -52.42 7.39
CA VAL A 19 -10.87 -53.82 7.75
C VAL A 19 -10.84 -54.02 9.28
N ALA A 20 -10.14 -53.16 10.02
CA ALA A 20 -10.06 -53.23 11.48
C ALA A 20 -11.42 -53.00 12.15
N ALA A 21 -12.20 -52.03 11.66
CA ALA A 21 -13.57 -51.81 12.10
C ALA A 21 -14.46 -53.04 11.79
N GLY A 22 -14.24 -53.74 10.68
CA GLY A 22 -14.94 -54.98 10.37
C GLY A 22 -14.71 -56.09 11.42
N LYS A 23 -13.56 -56.09 12.09
CA LYS A 23 -13.30 -57.01 13.22
C LYS A 23 -13.99 -56.56 14.51
N LEU A 24 -14.16 -55.25 14.73
CA LEU A 24 -14.91 -54.70 15.87
C LEU A 24 -16.43 -54.88 15.72
N PHE A 25 -16.92 -54.87 14.48
CA PHE A 25 -18.33 -54.97 14.11
C PHE A 25 -18.54 -56.09 13.08
N PRO A 26 -18.48 -57.37 13.49
CA PRO A 26 -18.47 -58.52 12.57
C PRO A 26 -19.74 -58.66 11.72
N ASN A 27 -20.86 -58.10 12.16
CA ASN A 27 -22.14 -58.12 11.44
C ASN A 27 -22.30 -56.98 10.42
N ALA A 28 -21.37 -56.02 10.40
CA ALA A 28 -21.44 -54.87 9.52
C ALA A 28 -20.76 -55.14 8.16
N LYS A 29 -21.39 -54.68 7.07
CA LYS A 29 -20.81 -54.80 5.73
C LYS A 29 -19.76 -53.73 5.50
N LYS A 30 -18.59 -54.15 5.02
CA LYS A 30 -17.46 -53.30 4.61
C LYS A 30 -17.68 -52.75 3.20
N VAL A 31 -17.84 -51.43 3.05
CA VAL A 31 -18.26 -50.82 1.79
C VAL A 31 -17.42 -49.59 1.41
N LEU A 32 -16.90 -49.58 0.18
CA LEU A 32 -16.25 -48.39 -0.40
C LEU A 32 -17.31 -47.35 -0.78
N SER A 33 -17.15 -46.11 -0.32
CA SER A 33 -18.02 -45.00 -0.71
C SER A 33 -17.75 -44.50 -2.14
N GLY A 34 -16.50 -44.58 -2.59
CA GLY A 34 -16.05 -44.17 -3.93
C GLY A 34 -14.92 -45.04 -4.49
N GLY A 35 -13.92 -44.39 -5.08
CA GLY A 35 -12.70 -45.03 -5.60
C GLY A 35 -11.67 -45.29 -4.50
N VAL A 36 -10.55 -45.90 -4.91
CA VAL A 36 -9.37 -46.12 -4.06
C VAL A 36 -8.14 -45.63 -4.82
N GLU A 37 -7.08 -45.31 -4.08
CA GLU A 37 -5.79 -44.95 -4.68
C GLU A 37 -5.19 -46.10 -5.49
N ASN A 38 -4.28 -45.79 -6.43
CA ASN A 38 -3.71 -46.81 -7.32
C ASN A 38 -2.92 -47.88 -6.55
N ALA A 39 -2.15 -47.50 -5.53
CA ALA A 39 -1.39 -48.44 -4.72
C ALA A 39 -2.33 -49.40 -3.95
N VAL A 40 -3.40 -48.85 -3.38
CA VAL A 40 -4.47 -49.61 -2.72
C VAL A 40 -5.18 -50.54 -3.69
N LYS A 41 -5.45 -50.08 -4.93
CA LYS A 41 -6.06 -50.90 -5.97
C LYS A 41 -5.21 -52.12 -6.30
N THR A 42 -3.89 -51.94 -6.45
CA THR A 42 -2.95 -53.03 -6.68
C THR A 42 -2.92 -53.99 -5.49
N PHE A 43 -2.83 -53.44 -4.27
CA PHE A 43 -2.84 -54.24 -3.05
C PHE A 43 -4.10 -55.09 -2.92
N LEU A 44 -5.29 -54.51 -3.14
CA LEU A 44 -6.59 -55.21 -3.02
C LEU A 44 -6.80 -56.27 -4.10
N ALA A 45 -6.14 -56.13 -5.26
CA ALA A 45 -6.17 -57.16 -6.30
C ALA A 45 -5.39 -58.41 -5.88
N GLU A 46 -4.29 -58.23 -5.15
CA GLU A 46 -3.45 -59.31 -4.62
C GLU A 46 -3.96 -59.84 -3.28
N ASN A 47 -4.63 -58.99 -2.49
CA ASN A 47 -5.07 -59.27 -1.12
C ASN A 47 -6.55 -58.90 -0.92
N PRO A 48 -7.50 -59.76 -1.33
CA PRO A 48 -8.93 -59.45 -1.20
C PRO A 48 -9.39 -59.33 0.25
N CYS A 49 -9.85 -58.15 0.66
CA CYS A 49 -10.28 -57.88 2.05
C CYS A 49 -11.79 -58.01 2.31
N GLY A 50 -12.56 -58.59 1.39
CA GLY A 50 -14.02 -58.73 1.54
C GLY A 50 -14.77 -57.39 1.60
N ILE A 51 -14.28 -56.40 0.84
CA ILE A 51 -14.88 -55.06 0.72
C ILE A 51 -15.73 -55.00 -0.54
N VAL A 52 -16.97 -54.53 -0.43
CA VAL A 52 -17.88 -54.40 -1.58
C VAL A 52 -17.98 -52.95 -2.06
N LYS A 53 -18.39 -52.75 -3.32
CA LYS A 53 -18.58 -51.41 -3.89
C LYS A 53 -19.90 -50.82 -3.42
N SER A 54 -19.96 -49.49 -3.23
CA SER A 54 -21.19 -48.78 -2.85
C SER A 54 -22.41 -49.15 -3.71
N ARG A 55 -22.23 -49.41 -5.02
CA ARG A 55 -23.33 -49.76 -5.94
C ARG A 55 -24.13 -51.01 -5.54
N SER A 56 -23.55 -51.96 -4.80
CA SER A 56 -24.25 -53.18 -4.35
C SER A 56 -25.08 -53.00 -3.07
N ILE A 57 -25.14 -51.77 -2.55
CA ILE A 57 -25.82 -51.45 -1.29
C ILE A 57 -27.02 -50.54 -1.56
N ASN A 58 -28.21 -50.96 -1.13
CA ASN A 58 -29.38 -50.10 -1.11
C ASN A 58 -29.37 -49.24 0.16
N LEU A 59 -29.65 -47.94 0.02
CA LEU A 59 -29.56 -46.97 1.12
C LEU A 59 -30.70 -47.13 2.13
N SER A 60 -31.89 -47.57 1.69
CA SER A 60 -33.04 -47.81 2.56
C SER A 60 -32.80 -48.90 3.60
N ASP A 61 -31.91 -49.84 3.29
CA ASP A 61 -31.69 -51.03 4.10
C ASP A 61 -30.68 -50.75 5.23
N ILE A 62 -30.06 -49.57 5.24
CA ILE A 62 -29.03 -49.19 6.22
C ILE A 62 -29.72 -48.70 7.49
N ASN A 63 -29.43 -49.34 8.63
CA ASN A 63 -29.97 -48.93 9.94
C ASN A 63 -28.91 -48.36 10.89
N LYS A 64 -27.62 -48.44 10.54
CA LYS A 64 -26.51 -47.81 11.25
C LYS A 64 -25.30 -47.66 10.33
N LEU A 65 -24.58 -46.55 10.47
CA LEU A 65 -23.36 -46.26 9.72
C LEU A 65 -22.16 -46.16 10.66
N ILE A 66 -21.05 -46.78 10.28
CA ILE A 66 -19.76 -46.68 10.96
C ILE A 66 -18.81 -46.01 9.97
N LEU A 67 -18.38 -44.80 10.29
CA LEU A 67 -17.45 -44.03 9.50
C LEU A 67 -16.05 -44.21 10.07
N VAL A 68 -15.10 -44.51 9.20
CA VAL A 68 -13.68 -44.55 9.52
C VAL A 68 -12.93 -43.59 8.62
N ASP A 69 -11.94 -42.93 9.19
CA ASP A 69 -10.96 -42.09 8.51
C ASP A 69 -11.55 -40.87 7.79
N THR A 70 -12.76 -40.52 8.18
CA THR A 70 -13.39 -39.26 7.82
C THR A 70 -14.60 -39.02 8.69
N ARG A 71 -14.86 -37.74 8.95
CA ARG A 71 -16.14 -37.27 9.48
C ARG A 71 -16.78 -36.19 8.63
N GLN A 72 -16.23 -35.89 7.46
CA GLN A 72 -16.76 -34.85 6.58
C GLN A 72 -17.93 -35.37 5.76
N LEU A 73 -19.06 -34.66 5.80
CA LEU A 73 -20.27 -35.07 5.07
C LEU A 73 -20.03 -35.11 3.56
N GLY A 74 -19.21 -34.21 3.02
CA GLY A 74 -18.89 -34.15 1.59
C GLY A 74 -18.03 -35.32 1.09
N ARG A 75 -17.31 -36.01 1.99
CA ARG A 75 -16.33 -37.04 1.61
C ARG A 75 -16.91 -38.45 1.55
N ILE A 76 -18.14 -38.71 1.99
CA ILE A 76 -18.70 -40.07 2.10
C ILE A 76 -19.64 -40.48 0.94
N GLY A 77 -19.66 -39.69 -0.14
CA GLY A 77 -20.42 -40.00 -1.36
C GLY A 77 -21.92 -40.18 -1.09
N LYS A 78 -22.51 -41.26 -1.64
CA LYS A 78 -23.97 -41.51 -1.54
C LYS A 78 -24.46 -41.75 -0.10
N PHE A 79 -23.58 -42.10 0.83
CA PHE A 79 -23.95 -42.35 2.22
C PHE A 79 -24.30 -41.07 2.99
N SER A 80 -23.91 -39.89 2.47
CA SER A 80 -24.31 -38.59 3.01
C SER A 80 -25.83 -38.43 3.15
N GLN A 81 -26.61 -39.12 2.30
CA GLN A 81 -28.07 -39.06 2.29
C GLN A 81 -28.73 -39.70 3.52
N VAL A 82 -28.07 -40.67 4.15
CA VAL A 82 -28.65 -41.42 5.28
C VAL A 82 -28.18 -40.91 6.65
N VAL A 83 -27.07 -40.16 6.72
CA VAL A 83 -26.42 -39.71 7.97
C VAL A 83 -27.36 -39.00 8.96
N LYS A 84 -28.35 -38.25 8.46
CA LYS A 84 -29.30 -37.53 9.32
C LYS A 84 -30.28 -38.47 10.04
N ASN A 85 -30.64 -39.59 9.39
CA ASN A 85 -31.80 -40.41 9.76
C ASN A 85 -31.43 -41.68 10.54
N ILE A 86 -30.15 -42.02 10.63
CA ILE A 86 -29.67 -43.24 11.29
C ILE A 86 -28.59 -42.92 12.32
N PRO A 87 -28.35 -43.83 13.30
CA PRO A 87 -27.19 -43.76 14.16
C PRO A 87 -25.89 -43.83 13.34
N VAL A 88 -24.94 -42.94 13.66
CA VAL A 88 -23.62 -42.89 13.03
C VAL A 88 -22.55 -42.95 14.12
N LEU A 89 -21.58 -43.85 13.93
CA LEU A 89 -20.40 -43.98 14.78
C LEU A 89 -19.15 -43.58 13.99
N VAL A 90 -18.35 -42.65 14.50
CA VAL A 90 -17.20 -42.08 13.78
C VAL A 90 -15.89 -42.48 14.45
N PHE A 91 -14.89 -42.88 13.65
CA PHE A 91 -13.49 -43.03 14.06
C PHE A 91 -12.64 -42.18 13.13
N ASP A 92 -11.97 -41.17 13.66
CA ASP A 92 -11.22 -40.21 12.84
C ASP A 92 -10.09 -39.57 13.66
N HIS A 93 -9.04 -39.12 12.99
CA HIS A 93 -7.89 -38.44 13.62
C HIS A 93 -7.68 -36.99 13.11
N HIS A 94 -8.39 -36.61 12.03
CA HIS A 94 -8.24 -35.30 11.40
C HIS A 94 -8.71 -34.15 12.31
N PRO A 95 -8.18 -32.92 12.15
CA PRO A 95 -8.70 -31.72 12.83
C PRO A 95 -10.14 -31.38 12.44
N ASN A 96 -10.83 -30.60 13.29
CA ASN A 96 -12.21 -30.19 13.04
C ASN A 96 -12.37 -29.37 11.74
N GLN A 97 -13.40 -29.69 10.94
CA GLN A 97 -13.79 -28.95 9.74
C GLN A 97 -15.26 -28.48 9.81
N PRO A 98 -15.64 -27.44 9.05
CA PRO A 98 -16.99 -26.88 9.08
C PRO A 98 -18.11 -27.85 8.65
N ASP A 99 -17.81 -28.85 7.83
CA ASP A 99 -18.78 -29.84 7.33
C ASP A 99 -18.72 -31.19 8.07
N ASP A 100 -18.12 -31.19 9.26
CA ASP A 100 -18.01 -32.38 10.11
C ASP A 100 -19.36 -32.89 10.61
N ILE A 101 -19.52 -34.21 10.57
CA ILE A 101 -20.63 -34.95 11.13
C ILE A 101 -20.46 -35.02 12.65
N GLN A 102 -21.30 -34.26 13.37
CA GLN A 102 -21.33 -34.22 14.83
C GLN A 102 -22.16 -35.40 15.39
N LYS A 103 -21.59 -36.62 15.37
CA LYS A 103 -22.24 -37.85 15.88
C LYS A 103 -21.29 -38.60 16.83
N GLN A 104 -21.79 -39.65 17.47
CA GLN A 104 -21.00 -40.44 18.44
C GLN A 104 -19.76 -41.03 17.78
N GLY A 105 -18.65 -41.16 18.51
CA GLY A 105 -17.41 -41.62 17.93
C GLY A 105 -16.20 -41.51 18.86
N ILE A 106 -15.05 -41.96 18.36
CA ILE A 106 -13.75 -41.74 18.99
C ILE A 106 -12.90 -40.95 18.01
N ILE A 107 -12.60 -39.71 18.40
CA ILE A 107 -11.76 -38.80 17.63
C ILE A 107 -10.51 -38.54 18.47
N LYS A 108 -9.33 -38.88 17.94
CA LYS A 108 -8.05 -38.72 18.65
C LYS A 108 -7.02 -38.14 17.71
N GLU A 109 -6.22 -37.20 18.18
CA GLU A 109 -5.12 -36.60 17.42
C GLU A 109 -3.91 -37.54 17.32
N TYR A 110 -4.10 -38.72 16.71
CA TYR A 110 -3.03 -39.66 16.36
C TYR A 110 -2.55 -39.45 14.93
N GLY A 111 -1.42 -40.09 14.58
CA GLY A 111 -0.84 -40.00 13.25
C GLY A 111 -1.67 -40.68 12.18
N ALA A 112 -2.48 -41.69 12.54
CA ALA A 112 -3.40 -42.39 11.64
C ALA A 112 -4.68 -42.84 12.37
N THR A 113 -5.80 -42.94 11.66
CA THR A 113 -7.08 -43.46 12.17
C THR A 113 -6.96 -44.93 12.59
N ILE A 114 -6.22 -45.75 11.83
CA ILE A 114 -6.04 -47.17 12.14
C ILE A 114 -5.46 -47.39 13.55
N THR A 115 -4.61 -46.48 14.04
CA THR A 115 -4.05 -46.52 15.40
C THR A 115 -5.16 -46.56 16.46
N ILE A 116 -6.23 -45.79 16.27
CA ILE A 116 -7.39 -45.75 17.17
C ILE A 116 -8.07 -47.13 17.20
N LEU A 117 -8.31 -47.71 16.03
CA LEU A 117 -9.02 -48.97 15.89
C LEU A 117 -8.20 -50.16 16.44
N LEU A 118 -6.89 -50.15 16.25
CA LEU A 118 -6.00 -51.17 16.81
C LEU A 118 -5.90 -51.10 18.32
N GLU A 119 -5.93 -49.90 18.91
CA GLU A 119 -6.02 -49.75 20.36
C GLU A 119 -7.29 -50.43 20.91
N LEU A 120 -8.43 -50.29 20.21
CA LEU A 120 -9.69 -50.93 20.56
C LEU A 120 -9.65 -52.45 20.39
N LEU A 121 -9.09 -52.95 19.28
CA LEU A 121 -8.91 -54.39 19.07
C LEU A 121 -8.06 -55.01 20.18
N ARG A 122 -6.97 -54.34 20.58
CA ARG A 122 -6.08 -54.78 21.65
C ARG A 122 -6.80 -54.79 23.00
N LYS A 123 -7.56 -53.75 23.32
CA LYS A 123 -8.40 -53.70 24.55
C LYS A 123 -9.42 -54.83 24.59
N LYS A 124 -10.02 -55.18 23.45
CA LYS A 124 -10.97 -56.30 23.32
C LYS A 124 -10.30 -57.67 23.14
N ARG A 125 -8.96 -57.75 23.14
CA ARG A 125 -8.17 -58.99 22.91
C ARG A 125 -8.55 -59.72 21.62
N ILE A 126 -8.93 -58.97 20.58
CA ILE A 126 -9.24 -59.54 19.26
C ILE A 126 -7.92 -59.83 18.55
N LYS A 127 -7.74 -61.08 18.10
CA LYS A 127 -6.55 -61.51 17.36
C LYS A 127 -6.56 -60.96 15.94
N ILE A 128 -5.37 -60.63 15.43
CA ILE A 128 -5.16 -60.24 14.04
C ILE A 128 -4.26 -61.27 13.34
N LEU A 129 -4.48 -61.47 12.04
CA LEU A 129 -3.66 -62.35 11.20
C LEU A 129 -2.41 -61.59 10.70
N PRO A 130 -1.33 -62.29 10.32
CA PRO A 130 -0.13 -61.64 9.77
C PRO A 130 -0.41 -60.74 8.56
N GLU A 131 -1.29 -61.16 7.64
CA GLU A 131 -1.65 -60.34 6.47
C GLU A 131 -2.49 -59.12 6.84
N GLU A 132 -3.31 -59.20 7.90
CA GLU A 132 -3.97 -58.03 8.46
C GLU A 132 -2.95 -57.10 9.12
N ALA A 133 -1.93 -57.66 9.78
CA ALA A 133 -0.85 -56.88 10.39
C ALA A 133 -0.03 -56.10 9.34
N ASN A 134 0.19 -56.68 8.15
CA ASN A 134 0.78 -56.00 7.00
C ASN A 134 -0.07 -54.81 6.55
N LEU A 135 -1.37 -55.03 6.31
CA LEU A 135 -2.30 -53.97 5.90
C LEU A 135 -2.39 -52.85 6.94
N PHE A 136 -2.48 -53.19 8.23
CA PHE A 136 -2.58 -52.17 9.27
C PHE A 136 -1.27 -51.39 9.41
N CYS A 137 -0.13 -52.01 9.17
CA CYS A 137 1.16 -51.33 9.17
C CYS A 137 1.29 -50.39 7.96
N LEU A 138 0.75 -50.77 6.80
CA LEU A 138 0.65 -49.92 5.61
C LEU A 138 -0.12 -48.63 5.92
N GLY A 139 -1.30 -48.74 6.54
CA GLY A 139 -2.12 -47.58 6.90
C GLY A 139 -1.38 -46.62 7.84
N ILE A 140 -0.69 -47.12 8.87
CA ILE A 140 0.11 -46.26 9.74
C ILE A 140 1.26 -45.60 8.97
N TYR A 141 2.00 -46.36 8.16
CA TYR A 141 3.18 -45.83 7.47
C TYR A 141 2.86 -44.81 6.41
N GLU A 142 1.73 -44.93 5.72
CA GLU A 142 1.28 -43.93 4.74
C GLU A 142 1.00 -42.59 5.42
N ASP A 143 0.17 -42.60 6.45
CA ASP A 143 -0.33 -41.37 7.08
C ASP A 143 0.66 -40.69 8.03
N THR A 144 1.64 -41.47 8.53
CA THR A 144 2.75 -40.95 9.34
C THR A 144 4.02 -40.70 8.54
N GLY A 145 4.04 -40.99 7.24
CA GLY A 145 5.23 -40.87 6.39
C GLY A 145 6.40 -41.69 6.93
N PHE A 146 6.18 -42.99 7.15
CA PHE A 146 7.13 -43.88 7.82
C PHE A 146 7.54 -43.39 9.21
N LEU A 147 6.58 -42.87 9.99
CA LEU A 147 6.78 -42.30 11.33
C LEU A 147 7.62 -41.02 11.38
N THR A 148 7.82 -40.34 10.24
CA THR A 148 8.65 -39.13 10.17
C THR A 148 7.86 -37.82 10.19
N PHE A 149 6.55 -37.88 9.94
CA PHE A 149 5.72 -36.68 9.93
C PHE A 149 5.53 -36.09 11.34
N PRO A 150 5.49 -34.75 11.49
CA PRO A 150 5.30 -34.11 12.80
C PRO A 150 3.96 -34.44 13.50
N THR A 151 3.00 -34.97 12.75
CA THR A 151 1.70 -35.43 13.26
C THR A 151 1.78 -36.78 13.98
N THR A 152 2.85 -37.56 13.75
CA THR A 152 3.08 -38.87 14.37
C THR A 152 3.14 -38.78 15.89
N LYS A 153 2.45 -39.70 16.59
CA LYS A 153 2.41 -39.79 18.05
C LYS A 153 3.07 -41.07 18.56
N GLU A 154 3.32 -41.11 19.86
CA GLU A 154 3.91 -42.28 20.53
C GLU A 154 3.05 -43.54 20.34
N GLU A 155 1.73 -43.38 20.28
CA GLU A 155 0.78 -44.47 20.07
C GLU A 155 0.90 -45.12 18.70
N ASP A 156 1.23 -44.36 17.66
CA ASP A 156 1.47 -44.91 16.31
C ASP A 156 2.69 -45.84 16.35
N VAL A 157 3.77 -45.40 16.99
CA VAL A 157 5.01 -46.19 17.16
C VAL A 157 4.75 -47.46 17.99
N LYS A 158 4.03 -47.32 19.11
CA LYS A 158 3.64 -48.47 19.95
C LYS A 158 2.77 -49.46 19.19
N THR A 159 1.93 -48.98 18.29
CA THR A 159 1.05 -49.81 17.48
C THR A 159 1.84 -50.55 16.40
N VAL A 160 2.78 -49.89 15.72
CA VAL A 160 3.72 -50.56 14.80
C VAL A 160 4.51 -51.66 15.51
N LEU A 161 5.03 -51.40 16.71
CA LEU A 161 5.70 -52.43 17.52
C LEU A 161 4.78 -53.64 17.79
N TRP A 162 3.50 -53.39 18.07
CA TRP A 162 2.53 -54.46 18.29
C TRP A 162 2.23 -55.24 16.99
N LEU A 163 2.17 -54.57 15.84
CA LEU A 163 2.00 -55.22 14.53
C LEU A 163 3.20 -56.10 14.16
N LEU A 164 4.42 -55.65 14.46
CA LEU A 164 5.64 -56.46 14.29
C LEU A 164 5.61 -57.73 15.14
N LYS A 165 5.13 -57.63 16.40
CA LYS A 165 4.90 -58.81 17.26
C LYS A 165 3.85 -59.77 16.69
N ASN A 166 2.94 -59.28 15.84
CA ASN A 166 1.96 -60.07 15.10
C ASN A 166 2.44 -60.45 13.68
N LYS A 167 3.76 -60.47 13.46
CA LYS A 167 4.41 -60.89 12.21
C LYS A 167 4.15 -60.00 10.99
N ALA A 168 3.97 -58.69 11.19
CA ALA A 168 4.03 -57.75 10.08
C ALA A 168 5.43 -57.74 9.42
N ASP A 169 5.48 -57.85 8.10
CA ASP A 169 6.69 -57.84 7.28
C ASP A 169 6.91 -56.45 6.66
N LEU A 170 7.86 -55.70 7.23
CA LEU A 170 8.17 -54.35 6.77
C LEU A 170 8.68 -54.29 5.32
N SER A 171 9.26 -55.38 4.80
CA SER A 171 9.72 -55.41 3.42
C SER A 171 8.53 -55.39 2.45
N ARG A 172 7.50 -56.19 2.74
CA ARG A 172 6.24 -56.20 1.98
C ARG A 172 5.44 -54.91 2.19
N VAL A 173 5.42 -54.36 3.41
CA VAL A 173 4.77 -53.07 3.69
C VAL A 173 5.43 -51.96 2.85
N THR A 174 6.76 -51.87 2.87
CA THR A 174 7.45 -50.80 2.14
C THR A 174 7.40 -50.98 0.62
N SER A 175 7.19 -52.19 0.07
CA SER A 175 7.07 -52.37 -1.39
C SER A 175 5.81 -51.75 -1.99
N TYR A 176 4.70 -51.67 -1.25
CA TYR A 176 3.47 -51.01 -1.75
C TYR A 176 3.51 -49.48 -1.61
N LEU A 177 4.30 -48.94 -0.67
CA LEU A 177 4.45 -47.49 -0.44
C LEU A 177 5.62 -46.88 -1.22
N LYS A 178 6.56 -47.68 -1.71
CA LYS A 178 7.65 -47.22 -2.57
C LYS A 178 7.11 -46.87 -3.97
N HIS A 179 6.92 -45.58 -4.23
CA HIS A 179 6.81 -45.07 -5.59
C HIS A 179 8.16 -45.17 -6.31
N GLU A 180 8.42 -46.33 -6.91
CA GLU A 180 9.45 -46.44 -7.94
C GLU A 180 9.11 -45.44 -9.06
N PRO A 181 10.02 -44.51 -9.37
CA PRO A 181 9.73 -43.48 -10.37
C PRO A 181 9.56 -44.15 -11.72
N THR A 182 8.45 -43.83 -12.39
CA THR A 182 8.22 -44.31 -13.76
C THR A 182 9.31 -43.79 -14.70
N LYS A 183 9.52 -44.45 -15.86
CA LYS A 183 10.52 -44.00 -16.86
C LYS A 183 10.31 -42.53 -17.25
N ASP A 184 9.06 -42.09 -17.37
CA ASP A 184 8.71 -40.72 -17.72
C ASP A 184 9.03 -39.73 -16.58
N GLU A 185 8.83 -40.13 -15.33
CA GLU A 185 9.23 -39.33 -14.16
C GLU A 185 10.74 -39.20 -14.06
N ILE A 186 11.49 -40.28 -14.27
CA ILE A 186 12.97 -40.25 -14.28
C ILE A 186 13.46 -39.30 -15.37
N PHE A 187 12.90 -39.39 -16.57
CA PHE A 187 13.29 -38.55 -17.69
C PHE A 187 12.97 -37.07 -17.45
N LEU A 188 11.78 -36.77 -16.93
CA LEU A 188 11.40 -35.40 -16.58
C LEU A 188 12.26 -34.84 -15.44
N LEU A 189 12.54 -35.65 -14.42
CA LEU A 189 13.40 -35.31 -13.30
C LEU A 189 14.82 -34.97 -13.78
N ALA A 190 15.42 -35.80 -14.65
CA ALA A 190 16.74 -35.55 -15.22
C ALA A 190 16.81 -34.24 -16.04
N LYS A 191 15.78 -33.96 -16.85
CA LYS A 191 15.65 -32.68 -17.58
C LYS A 191 15.55 -31.48 -16.64
N LEU A 192 14.81 -31.61 -15.53
CA LEU A 192 14.67 -30.52 -14.58
C LEU A 192 15.95 -30.28 -13.79
N LEU A 193 16.60 -31.34 -13.27
CA LEU A 193 17.87 -31.25 -12.55
C LEU A 193 18.97 -30.60 -13.42
N SER A 194 19.11 -31.02 -14.67
CA SER A 194 20.07 -30.41 -15.60
C SER A 194 19.77 -28.95 -15.97
N SER A 195 18.54 -28.48 -15.75
CA SER A 195 18.11 -27.10 -16.04
C SER A 195 18.19 -26.14 -14.85
N VAL A 196 18.54 -26.64 -13.66
CA VAL A 196 18.56 -25.86 -12.42
C VAL A 196 19.51 -24.68 -12.57
N LYS A 197 19.04 -23.50 -12.16
CA LYS A 197 19.86 -22.31 -11.93
C LYS A 197 19.61 -21.79 -10.53
N ILE A 198 20.69 -21.58 -9.79
CA ILE A 198 20.62 -21.01 -8.45
C ILE A 198 20.69 -19.48 -8.54
N TYR A 199 19.72 -18.82 -7.92
CA TYR A 199 19.66 -17.37 -7.77
C TYR A 199 19.85 -17.02 -6.29
N ARG A 200 20.97 -16.38 -5.97
CA ARG A 200 21.21 -15.87 -4.62
C ARG A 200 20.48 -14.54 -4.45
N ILE A 201 19.45 -14.51 -3.61
CA ILE A 201 18.66 -13.30 -3.31
C ILE A 201 18.62 -13.15 -1.79
N ASN A 202 19.14 -12.03 -1.27
CA ASN A 202 19.18 -11.72 0.17
C ASN A 202 19.76 -12.86 1.02
N ASN A 203 20.85 -13.48 0.57
CA ASN A 203 21.53 -14.59 1.23
C ASN A 203 20.74 -15.92 1.30
N ILE A 204 19.67 -16.06 0.51
CA ILE A 204 18.95 -17.31 0.31
C ILE A 204 19.22 -17.79 -1.12
N ASP A 205 19.60 -19.05 -1.26
CA ASP A 205 19.78 -19.70 -2.54
C ASP A 205 18.43 -20.24 -3.04
N ILE A 206 18.00 -19.75 -4.19
CA ILE A 206 16.73 -20.08 -4.81
C ILE A 206 17.00 -20.88 -6.07
N ALA A 207 16.67 -22.16 -6.05
CA ALA A 207 16.75 -23.03 -7.20
C ALA A 207 15.56 -22.78 -8.13
N LEU A 208 15.84 -22.53 -9.41
CA LEU A 208 14.83 -22.40 -10.44
C LEU A 208 15.17 -23.34 -11.59
N ALA A 209 14.31 -24.31 -11.84
CA ALA A 209 14.42 -25.26 -12.95
C ALA A 209 13.32 -24.99 -13.97
N LYS A 210 13.60 -25.30 -15.24
CA LYS A 210 12.62 -25.13 -16.32
C LYS A 210 12.71 -26.24 -17.34
N THR A 211 11.56 -26.68 -17.86
CA THR A 211 11.52 -27.69 -18.92
C THR A 211 10.26 -27.56 -19.77
N ASP A 212 10.27 -28.22 -20.91
CA ASP A 212 9.07 -28.55 -21.68
C ASP A 212 8.69 -30.01 -21.37
N ALA A 213 7.43 -30.22 -20.97
CA ALA A 213 6.88 -31.51 -20.58
C ALA A 213 5.66 -31.89 -21.43
N SER A 214 5.64 -31.46 -22.70
CA SER A 214 4.63 -31.88 -23.68
C SER A 214 4.70 -33.40 -23.87
N GLY A 215 3.78 -34.13 -23.25
CA GLY A 215 3.73 -35.60 -23.24
C GLY A 215 3.67 -36.23 -21.85
N TYR A 216 4.07 -35.52 -20.79
CA TYR A 216 4.00 -36.05 -19.42
C TYR A 216 2.59 -35.92 -18.83
N THR A 217 2.05 -37.01 -18.27
CA THR A 217 0.70 -37.11 -17.70
C THR A 217 0.67 -37.15 -16.17
N GLY A 218 1.81 -37.34 -15.50
CA GLY A 218 1.89 -37.42 -14.04
C GLY A 218 1.84 -36.05 -13.33
N GLU A 219 2.00 -36.09 -12.00
CA GLU A 219 1.91 -34.91 -11.14
C GLU A 219 3.27 -34.23 -10.90
N PHE A 220 3.37 -32.95 -11.26
CA PHE A 220 4.59 -32.17 -11.06
C PHE A 220 4.96 -31.95 -9.58
N ALA A 221 4.00 -32.09 -8.66
CA ALA A 221 4.24 -31.98 -7.22
C ALA A 221 5.18 -33.08 -6.70
N VAL A 222 5.05 -34.30 -7.24
CA VAL A 222 5.89 -35.46 -6.91
C VAL A 222 7.33 -35.20 -7.35
N ILE A 223 7.52 -34.67 -8.57
CA ILE A 223 8.84 -34.29 -9.09
C ILE A 223 9.50 -33.20 -8.25
N ALA A 224 8.74 -32.17 -7.87
CA ALA A 224 9.25 -31.09 -7.01
C ALA A 224 9.69 -31.59 -5.63
N HIS A 225 8.98 -32.56 -5.05
CA HIS A 225 9.34 -33.17 -3.78
C HIS A 225 10.66 -33.97 -3.92
N LYS A 226 10.75 -34.88 -4.90
CA LYS A 226 11.97 -35.65 -5.17
C LYS A 226 13.19 -34.76 -5.41
N MET A 227 13.06 -33.65 -6.15
CA MET A 227 14.17 -32.70 -6.35
C MET A 227 14.62 -32.02 -5.05
N MET A 228 13.69 -31.71 -4.13
CA MET A 228 14.03 -31.12 -2.83
C MET A 228 14.81 -32.09 -1.93
N ASP A 229 14.60 -33.39 -2.10
CA ASP A 229 15.31 -34.43 -1.37
C ASP A 229 16.70 -34.72 -1.95
N ILE A 230 16.82 -34.75 -3.29
CA ILE A 230 18.10 -35.05 -3.97
C ILE A 230 19.13 -33.93 -3.74
N GLU A 231 18.76 -32.67 -3.95
CA GLU A 231 19.70 -31.53 -3.96
C GLU A 231 19.60 -30.64 -2.70
N ASN A 232 18.70 -30.99 -1.76
CA ASN A 232 18.52 -30.26 -0.50
C ASN A 232 18.32 -28.73 -0.66
N PHE A 233 17.56 -28.31 -1.67
CA PHE A 233 17.35 -26.88 -1.94
C PHE A 233 16.60 -26.17 -0.80
N PRO A 234 16.99 -24.95 -0.39
CA PRO A 234 16.24 -24.14 0.57
C PRO A 234 14.87 -23.71 0.02
N VAL A 235 14.84 -23.37 -1.27
CA VAL A 235 13.64 -22.96 -2.03
C VAL A 235 13.80 -23.43 -3.47
N LEU A 236 12.76 -24.06 -4.02
CA LEU A 236 12.70 -24.56 -5.39
C LEU A 236 11.47 -24.01 -6.11
N PHE A 237 11.67 -23.53 -7.35
CA PHE A 237 10.60 -23.23 -8.29
C PHE A 237 10.82 -24.02 -9.59
N LEU A 238 9.82 -24.79 -9.98
CA LEU A 238 9.75 -25.47 -11.27
C LEU A 238 8.87 -24.67 -12.21
N LEU A 239 9.37 -24.35 -13.40
CA LEU A 239 8.60 -23.77 -14.50
C LEU A 239 8.46 -24.80 -15.61
N ILE A 240 7.25 -25.28 -15.86
CA ILE A 240 7.03 -26.40 -16.76
C ILE A 240 6.06 -25.98 -17.85
N LYS A 241 6.52 -25.95 -19.10
CA LYS A 241 5.66 -25.69 -20.27
C LYS A 241 4.94 -26.97 -20.66
N LYS A 242 3.62 -26.91 -20.79
CA LYS A 242 2.76 -27.99 -21.28
C LYS A 242 1.65 -27.39 -22.16
N GLY A 243 1.76 -27.59 -23.46
CA GLY A 243 0.92 -26.87 -24.44
C GLY A 243 1.06 -25.35 -24.29
N ASP A 244 -0.05 -24.63 -24.28
CA ASP A 244 -0.08 -23.16 -24.13
C ASP A 244 -0.04 -22.68 -22.67
N CYS A 245 0.19 -23.61 -21.72
CA CYS A 245 0.23 -23.32 -20.30
C CYS A 245 1.64 -23.45 -19.73
N VAL A 246 1.98 -22.56 -18.79
CA VAL A 246 3.13 -22.71 -17.90
C VAL A 246 2.62 -23.07 -16.51
N HIS A 247 2.96 -24.28 -16.08
CA HIS A 247 2.74 -24.74 -14.71
C HIS A 247 3.92 -24.31 -13.85
N VAL A 248 3.62 -23.71 -12.70
CA VAL A 248 4.62 -23.35 -11.70
C VAL A 248 4.37 -24.18 -10.46
N VAL A 249 5.38 -24.91 -10.00
CA VAL A 249 5.34 -25.65 -8.73
C VAL A 249 6.45 -25.15 -7.85
N ALA A 250 6.15 -24.84 -6.59
CA ALA A 250 7.12 -24.31 -5.65
C ALA A 250 7.16 -25.11 -4.35
N ARG A 251 8.36 -25.19 -3.78
CA ARG A 251 8.64 -25.79 -2.47
C ARG A 251 9.61 -24.91 -1.69
N SER A 252 9.44 -24.85 -0.37
CA SER A 252 10.36 -24.16 0.53
C SER A 252 10.51 -24.90 1.84
N ARG A 253 11.73 -24.93 2.38
CA ARG A 253 12.04 -25.35 3.76
C ARG A 253 11.79 -24.21 4.78
N GLY A 254 10.77 -23.39 4.55
CA GLY A 254 10.36 -22.28 5.43
C GLY A 254 11.12 -20.97 5.29
N LYS A 255 12.02 -20.83 4.30
CA LYS A 255 12.79 -19.59 4.06
C LYS A 255 12.00 -18.52 3.29
N ILE A 256 11.10 -18.95 2.41
CA ILE A 256 10.25 -18.08 1.60
C ILE A 256 8.84 -18.66 1.59
N ASP A 257 7.83 -17.83 1.87
CA ASP A 257 6.42 -18.19 1.71
C ASP A 257 6.07 -18.30 0.22
N VAL A 258 6.16 -19.52 -0.32
CA VAL A 258 5.96 -19.76 -1.75
C VAL A 258 4.48 -19.65 -2.15
N GLY A 259 3.54 -19.93 -1.25
CA GLY A 259 2.11 -19.73 -1.46
C GLY A 259 1.78 -18.27 -1.73
N SER A 260 2.31 -17.35 -0.91
CA SER A 260 2.17 -15.91 -1.09
C SER A 260 2.86 -15.38 -2.36
N VAL A 261 3.95 -16.01 -2.80
CA VAL A 261 4.59 -15.65 -4.08
C VAL A 261 3.70 -16.06 -5.26
N LEU A 262 3.11 -17.25 -5.21
CA LEU A 262 2.31 -17.80 -6.31
C LEU A 262 0.90 -17.22 -6.40
N SER A 263 0.36 -16.64 -5.33
CA SER A 263 -0.96 -15.97 -5.36
C SER A 263 -1.03 -14.82 -6.37
N ASP A 264 0.09 -14.14 -6.63
CA ASP A 264 0.17 -13.07 -7.64
C ASP A 264 0.09 -13.58 -9.09
N PHE A 265 0.27 -14.88 -9.29
CA PHE A 265 0.14 -15.57 -10.56
C PHE A 265 -1.20 -16.31 -10.69
N GLY A 266 -2.15 -16.06 -9.78
CA GLY A 266 -3.43 -16.77 -9.72
C GLY A 266 -3.34 -18.19 -9.17
N GLY A 267 -2.24 -18.53 -8.49
CA GLY A 267 -2.06 -19.79 -7.78
C GLY A 267 -2.43 -19.72 -6.30
N GLY A 268 -2.05 -20.77 -5.59
CA GLY A 268 -2.25 -20.88 -4.15
C GLY A 268 -1.41 -21.98 -3.53
N GLY A 269 -1.61 -22.20 -2.23
CA GLY A 269 -0.91 -23.19 -1.43
C GLY A 269 -0.60 -22.69 -0.02
N HIS A 270 0.30 -23.39 0.65
CA HIS A 270 0.82 -23.07 1.97
C HIS A 270 2.23 -22.44 1.87
N PRO A 271 2.78 -21.86 2.95
CA PRO A 271 4.10 -21.25 2.92
C PRO A 271 5.23 -22.17 2.42
N GLN A 272 5.11 -23.48 2.61
CA GLN A 272 6.10 -24.49 2.23
C GLN A 272 5.87 -25.07 0.82
N ALA A 273 4.67 -24.95 0.27
CA ALA A 273 4.26 -25.67 -0.94
C ALA A 273 3.15 -24.92 -1.67
N GLY A 274 3.32 -24.68 -2.97
CA GLY A 274 2.26 -24.07 -3.78
C GLY A 274 2.38 -24.37 -5.26
N SER A 275 1.33 -24.06 -6.01
CA SER A 275 1.29 -24.23 -7.46
C SER A 275 0.40 -23.19 -8.15
N CYS A 276 0.69 -22.90 -9.42
CA CYS A 276 -0.19 -22.13 -10.29
C CYS A 276 -0.09 -22.60 -11.75
N THR A 277 -1.10 -22.25 -12.55
CA THR A 277 -1.11 -22.51 -13.99
C THR A 277 -1.39 -21.19 -14.71
N ILE A 278 -0.50 -20.79 -15.60
CA ILE A 278 -0.56 -19.52 -16.33
C ILE A 278 -0.76 -19.81 -17.81
N LYS A 279 -1.87 -19.36 -18.39
CA LYS A 279 -2.21 -19.59 -19.81
C LYS A 279 -1.61 -18.50 -20.70
N ASN A 280 -1.18 -18.86 -21.91
CA ASN A 280 -0.76 -17.96 -22.99
C ASN A 280 0.41 -17.01 -22.60
N VAL A 281 1.38 -17.51 -21.84
CA VAL A 281 2.55 -16.73 -21.42
C VAL A 281 3.84 -17.52 -21.63
N GLU A 282 4.85 -16.84 -22.16
CA GLU A 282 6.19 -17.39 -22.30
C GLU A 282 6.88 -17.65 -20.96
N ILE A 283 7.60 -18.78 -20.86
CA ILE A 283 8.26 -19.23 -19.62
C ILE A 283 9.29 -18.22 -19.10
N LEU A 284 9.94 -17.48 -20.01
CA LEU A 284 10.88 -16.40 -19.69
C LEU A 284 10.20 -15.21 -19.00
N THR A 285 8.98 -14.89 -19.40
CA THR A 285 8.18 -13.81 -18.80
C THR A 285 7.75 -14.18 -17.39
N VAL A 286 7.29 -15.42 -17.20
CA VAL A 286 6.94 -15.95 -15.85
C VAL A 286 8.16 -15.89 -14.94
N LYS A 287 9.32 -16.37 -15.41
CA LYS A 287 10.59 -16.31 -14.67
C LYS A 287 10.96 -14.90 -14.22
N ARG A 288 10.93 -13.91 -15.13
CA ARG A 288 11.29 -12.52 -14.81
C ARG A 288 10.37 -11.95 -13.72
N LYS A 289 9.05 -12.15 -13.86
CA LYS A 289 8.06 -11.71 -12.87
C LYS A 289 8.28 -12.40 -11.51
N LEU A 290 8.56 -13.70 -11.51
CA LEU A 290 8.79 -14.48 -10.30
C LEU A 290 10.02 -13.97 -9.52
N ILE A 291 11.15 -13.79 -10.21
CA ILE A 291 12.38 -13.26 -9.60
C ILE A 291 12.16 -11.84 -9.04
N SER A 292 11.48 -10.97 -9.81
CA SER A 292 11.15 -9.61 -9.34
C SER A 292 10.29 -9.66 -8.07
N ARG A 293 9.26 -10.51 -8.04
CA ARG A 293 8.35 -10.63 -6.89
C ARG A 293 9.02 -11.17 -5.63
N ILE A 294 9.93 -12.12 -5.78
CA ILE A 294 10.72 -12.65 -4.66
C ILE A 294 11.62 -11.55 -4.09
N LYS A 295 12.24 -10.73 -4.96
CA LYS A 295 13.07 -9.59 -4.54
C LYS A 295 12.27 -8.49 -3.82
N SER A 296 10.99 -8.30 -4.14
CA SER A 296 10.14 -7.29 -3.48
C SER A 296 9.48 -7.79 -2.20
N GLY A 297 9.16 -9.09 -2.10
CA GLY A 297 8.36 -9.68 -1.03
C GLY A 297 8.96 -9.80 0.37
N GLN A 298 10.28 -9.60 0.51
CA GLN A 298 11.01 -9.75 1.78
C GLN A 298 11.71 -8.49 2.27
N ARG A 299 11.48 -7.33 1.65
CA ARG A 299 12.11 -6.09 2.12
C ARG A 299 11.43 -5.65 3.42
N ASN A 300 12.15 -5.76 4.54
CA ASN A 300 11.76 -5.14 5.80
C ASN A 300 12.36 -3.73 5.85
N LEU A 301 11.51 -2.70 5.85
CA LEU A 301 11.91 -1.30 5.93
C LEU A 301 11.90 -0.76 7.37
N TRP A 302 11.64 -1.59 8.38
CA TRP A 302 11.59 -1.12 9.77
C TRP A 302 12.88 -0.44 10.20
N PHE A 303 14.04 -1.00 9.84
CA PHE A 303 15.33 -0.38 10.15
C PHE A 303 15.47 1.04 9.56
N LEU A 304 15.00 1.25 8.32
CA LEU A 304 15.04 2.56 7.68
C LEU A 304 14.07 3.54 8.33
N ILE A 305 12.86 3.07 8.67
CA ILE A 305 11.89 3.87 9.43
C ILE A 305 12.47 4.25 10.79
N ASP A 306 13.10 3.29 11.48
CA ASP A 306 13.66 3.50 12.81
C ASP A 306 14.80 4.51 12.79
N ALA A 307 15.66 4.43 11.77
CA ALA A 307 16.79 5.33 11.59
C ALA A 307 16.39 6.75 11.14
N ARG A 308 15.31 6.90 10.35
CA ARG A 308 15.04 8.15 9.62
C ARG A 308 13.76 8.89 10.01
N ALA A 309 12.75 8.21 10.56
CA ALA A 309 11.46 8.84 10.85
C ALA A 309 11.52 9.86 12.01
N GLY A 310 12.58 9.83 12.83
CA GLY A 310 12.72 10.66 14.02
C GLY A 310 11.88 10.14 15.19
N LYS A 311 12.08 10.71 16.39
CA LYS A 311 11.46 10.20 17.63
C LYS A 311 9.93 10.35 17.65
N VAL A 312 9.42 11.51 17.23
CA VAL A 312 7.97 11.81 17.22
C VAL A 312 7.22 10.82 16.34
N MET A 313 7.64 10.68 15.09
CA MET A 313 6.99 9.80 14.12
C MET A 313 7.03 8.33 14.52
N ARG A 314 8.16 7.85 15.06
CA ARG A 314 8.26 6.47 15.57
C ARG A 314 7.24 6.19 16.67
N ASN A 315 7.07 7.14 17.59
CA ASN A 315 6.07 7.01 18.66
C ASN A 315 4.64 6.96 18.09
N LEU A 316 4.34 7.80 17.08
CA LEU A 316 3.04 7.77 16.40
C LEU A 316 2.79 6.44 15.70
N ILE A 317 3.78 5.90 14.99
CA ILE A 317 3.68 4.60 14.30
C ILE A 317 3.47 3.46 15.30
N GLU A 318 4.17 3.46 16.44
CA GLU A 318 3.97 2.44 17.48
C GLU A 318 2.57 2.52 18.11
N LYS A 319 2.08 3.73 18.42
CA LYS A 319 0.70 3.91 18.89
C LYS A 319 -0.32 3.45 17.85
N ALA A 320 -0.12 3.79 16.57
CA ALA A 320 -1.00 3.38 15.47
C ALA A 320 -1.03 1.86 15.33
N ARG A 321 0.13 1.21 15.45
CA ARG A 321 0.25 -0.25 15.49
C ARG A 321 -0.57 -0.86 16.64
N MET A 322 -0.45 -0.33 17.85
CA MET A 322 -1.20 -0.84 19.01
C MET A 322 -2.71 -0.76 18.79
N VAL A 323 -3.21 0.36 18.27
CA VAL A 323 -4.64 0.52 17.93
C VAL A 323 -5.04 -0.47 16.84
N ALA A 324 -4.24 -0.61 15.79
CA ALA A 324 -4.53 -1.52 14.68
C ALA A 324 -4.63 -2.98 15.14
N ASP A 325 -3.67 -3.43 15.94
CA ASP A 325 -3.63 -4.78 16.49
C ASP A 325 -4.83 -5.02 17.45
N SER A 326 -5.24 -4.00 18.24
CA SER A 326 -6.41 -4.11 19.14
C SER A 326 -7.76 -4.19 18.41
N MET A 327 -7.81 -3.69 17.18
CA MET A 327 -9.01 -3.70 16.33
C MET A 327 -9.02 -4.87 15.35
N ASP A 328 -7.97 -5.69 15.34
CA ASP A 328 -7.73 -6.74 14.33
C ASP A 328 -7.85 -6.23 12.88
N VAL A 329 -7.27 -5.05 12.62
CA VAL A 329 -7.23 -4.45 11.27
C VAL A 329 -5.79 -4.32 10.78
N PHE A 330 -5.61 -4.40 9.45
CA PHE A 330 -4.32 -4.12 8.85
C PHE A 330 -4.10 -2.62 8.70
N CYS A 331 -2.98 -2.13 9.23
CA CYS A 331 -2.55 -0.74 9.14
C CYS A 331 -1.25 -0.64 8.36
N TYR A 332 -1.25 0.21 7.34
CA TYR A 332 -0.08 0.46 6.50
C TYR A 332 0.32 1.92 6.62
N VAL A 333 1.62 2.17 6.71
CA VAL A 333 2.17 3.47 6.36
C VAL A 333 2.39 3.48 4.85
N ILE A 334 1.95 4.55 4.17
CA ILE A 334 1.84 4.55 2.70
C ILE A 334 2.40 5.82 2.06
N GLY A 335 2.52 5.81 0.73
CA GLY A 335 2.58 7.04 -0.07
C GLY A 335 3.87 7.83 0.10
N GLY A 336 3.72 9.14 0.33
CA GLY A 336 4.83 10.09 0.37
C GLY A 336 5.83 9.80 1.48
N PHE A 337 5.33 9.35 2.64
CA PHE A 337 6.15 8.96 3.77
C PHE A 337 7.14 7.84 3.43
N VAL A 338 6.64 6.75 2.85
CA VAL A 338 7.45 5.57 2.53
C VAL A 338 8.49 5.92 1.47
N ARG A 339 8.09 6.66 0.43
CA ARG A 339 8.99 7.13 -0.62
C ARG A 339 10.11 8.01 -0.06
N ASP A 340 9.76 9.01 0.74
CA ASP A 340 10.70 10.00 1.25
C ASP A 340 11.72 9.35 2.20
N ILE A 341 11.28 8.43 3.07
CA ILE A 341 12.20 7.65 3.92
C ILE A 341 13.21 6.85 3.09
N ILE A 342 12.78 6.26 1.98
CA ILE A 342 13.65 5.44 1.12
C ILE A 342 14.69 6.32 0.42
N ILE A 343 14.28 7.50 -0.06
CA ILE A 343 15.16 8.47 -0.72
C ILE A 343 16.11 9.15 0.29
N GLY A 344 15.77 9.17 1.57
CA GLY A 344 16.57 9.78 2.63
C GLY A 344 16.10 11.17 3.05
N GLU A 345 14.87 11.52 2.71
CA GLU A 345 14.21 12.78 3.05
C GLU A 345 13.40 12.64 4.34
N ILE A 346 13.30 13.73 5.10
CA ILE A 346 12.44 13.80 6.29
C ILE A 346 11.01 14.11 5.86
N HIS A 347 10.06 13.25 6.21
CA HIS A 347 8.64 13.49 5.96
C HIS A 347 7.94 14.00 7.22
N ARG A 348 7.17 15.09 7.10
CA ARG A 348 6.55 15.79 8.25
C ARG A 348 5.13 15.33 8.57
N SER A 349 4.48 14.60 7.67
CA SER A 349 3.14 14.04 7.90
C SER A 349 3.20 12.52 8.02
N LEU A 350 2.20 11.91 8.66
CA LEU A 350 2.05 10.46 8.72
C LEU A 350 0.82 10.03 7.91
N ASP A 351 1.05 9.28 6.83
CA ASP A 351 -0.02 8.76 5.99
C ASP A 351 -0.32 7.30 6.36
N LEU A 352 -1.49 7.06 6.95
CA LEU A 352 -1.97 5.73 7.33
C LEU A 352 -3.11 5.25 6.41
N LEU A 353 -3.01 4.00 5.98
CA LEU A 353 -4.06 3.30 5.27
C LEU A 353 -4.55 2.12 6.09
N ILE A 354 -5.86 2.07 6.33
CA ILE A 354 -6.52 1.03 7.11
C ILE A 354 -7.33 0.14 6.17
N VAL A 355 -7.01 -1.16 6.16
CA VAL A 355 -7.87 -2.18 5.53
C VAL A 355 -8.87 -2.64 6.58
N GLY A 356 -10.00 -1.95 6.64
CA GLY A 356 -11.00 -2.03 7.70
C GLY A 356 -11.78 -0.72 7.81
N ASP A 357 -12.31 -0.40 8.99
CA ASP A 357 -12.93 0.90 9.24
C ASP A 357 -11.87 1.94 9.67
N GLY A 358 -11.42 2.77 8.73
CA GLY A 358 -10.44 3.82 9.00
C GLY A 358 -11.00 5.01 9.78
N VAL A 359 -12.32 5.24 9.75
CA VAL A 359 -12.95 6.34 10.52
C VAL A 359 -13.01 5.97 12.00
N GLU A 360 -13.41 4.73 12.30
CA GLU A 360 -13.38 4.22 13.66
C GLU A 360 -11.95 4.13 14.20
N PHE A 361 -11.01 3.67 13.37
CA PHE A 361 -9.59 3.69 13.72
C PHE A 361 -9.11 5.10 14.07
N ALA A 362 -9.46 6.11 13.26
CA ALA A 362 -9.05 7.49 13.50
C ALA A 362 -9.60 8.05 14.82
N LYS A 363 -10.84 7.74 15.19
CA LYS A 363 -11.43 8.14 16.48
C LYS A 363 -10.66 7.53 17.66
N ARG A 364 -10.38 6.23 17.62
CA ARG A 364 -9.62 5.54 18.68
C ARG A 364 -8.16 5.97 18.73
N PHE A 365 -7.57 6.30 17.59
CA PHE A 365 -6.21 6.78 17.55
C PHE A 365 -6.09 8.22 18.07
N SER A 366 -7.04 9.10 17.74
CA SER A 366 -7.10 10.49 18.25
C SER A 366 -7.32 10.55 19.77
N SER A 367 -8.05 9.61 20.37
CA SER A 367 -8.26 9.59 21.83
C SER A 367 -6.97 9.39 22.64
N LEU A 368 -5.89 8.91 22.02
CA LEU A 368 -4.55 8.85 22.61
C LEU A 368 -3.87 10.23 22.72
N PHE A 369 -4.49 11.27 22.17
CA PHE A 369 -3.97 12.64 22.09
C PHE A 369 -5.10 13.64 22.45
N PRO A 370 -5.33 13.91 23.75
CA PRO A 370 -6.48 14.70 24.22
C PRO A 370 -6.58 16.12 23.65
N LYS A 371 -5.45 16.71 23.24
CA LYS A 371 -5.36 18.05 22.65
C LYS A 371 -5.29 18.05 21.11
N SER A 372 -5.56 16.91 20.47
CA SER A 372 -5.57 16.84 19.00
C SER A 372 -6.89 17.33 18.42
N HIS A 373 -6.84 17.91 17.23
CA HIS A 373 -8.03 18.25 16.45
C HIS A 373 -8.25 17.19 15.35
N ILE A 374 -9.44 16.59 15.32
CA ILE A 374 -9.81 15.59 14.30
C ILE A 374 -10.87 16.15 13.34
N ALA A 375 -10.59 16.05 12.04
CA ALA A 375 -11.53 16.37 10.97
C ALA A 375 -11.94 15.08 10.24
N LEU A 376 -13.20 14.67 10.38
CA LEU A 376 -13.76 13.48 9.73
C LEU A 376 -14.41 13.83 8.39
N HIS A 377 -14.06 13.09 7.34
CA HIS A 377 -14.63 13.26 6.00
C HIS A 377 -15.34 11.98 5.55
N HIS A 378 -16.58 11.80 6.02
CA HIS A 378 -17.38 10.58 5.80
C HIS A 378 -17.55 10.21 4.32
N ARG A 379 -17.77 11.21 3.45
CA ARG A 379 -17.92 10.99 1.99
C ARG A 379 -16.72 10.26 1.37
N PHE A 380 -15.53 10.51 1.90
CA PHE A 380 -14.27 9.94 1.40
C PHE A 380 -13.74 8.82 2.31
N LYS A 381 -14.38 8.56 3.46
CA LYS A 381 -13.88 7.63 4.49
C LYS A 381 -12.43 7.93 4.90
N THR A 382 -12.13 9.21 5.06
CA THR A 382 -10.83 9.72 5.51
C THR A 382 -10.98 10.56 6.77
N ALA A 383 -9.89 10.70 7.52
CA ALA A 383 -9.79 11.56 8.68
C ALA A 383 -8.42 12.24 8.67
N ASN A 384 -8.37 13.52 9.07
CA ASN A 384 -7.12 14.23 9.29
C ASN A 384 -7.04 14.57 10.78
N ILE A 385 -5.89 14.30 11.40
CA ILE A 385 -5.63 14.61 12.81
C ILE A 385 -4.45 15.58 12.86
N THR A 386 -4.65 16.72 13.51
CA THR A 386 -3.58 17.69 13.79
C THR A 386 -3.24 17.66 15.27
N LEU A 387 -1.97 17.44 15.59
CA LEU A 387 -1.45 17.48 16.97
C LEU A 387 -1.10 18.92 17.41
N GLU A 388 -0.92 19.12 18.72
CA GLU A 388 -0.59 20.43 19.31
C GLU A 388 0.73 21.01 18.78
N ASP A 389 1.69 20.16 18.41
CA ASP A 389 2.97 20.56 17.80
C ASP A 389 2.89 20.83 16.29
N GLY A 390 1.68 20.78 15.71
CA GLY A 390 1.43 20.98 14.29
C GLY A 390 1.62 19.74 13.41
N THR A 391 2.01 18.59 13.98
CA THR A 391 2.15 17.34 13.21
C THR A 391 0.80 16.92 12.61
N GLN A 392 0.81 16.59 11.31
CA GLN A 392 -0.37 16.17 10.56
C GLN A 392 -0.38 14.65 10.35
N ILE A 393 -1.52 14.02 10.60
CA ILE A 393 -1.72 12.58 10.43
C ILE A 393 -2.96 12.36 9.58
N ASP A 394 -2.76 11.78 8.40
CA ASP A 394 -3.81 11.50 7.43
C ASP A 394 -4.16 10.01 7.48
N ILE A 395 -5.43 9.71 7.75
CA ILE A 395 -5.92 8.34 7.87
C ILE A 395 -6.95 8.10 6.79
N ALA A 396 -6.71 7.08 5.96
CA ALA A 396 -7.61 6.68 4.89
C ALA A 396 -8.08 5.23 5.05
N THR A 397 -9.35 4.99 4.77
CA THR A 397 -9.87 3.64 4.57
C THR A 397 -9.50 3.13 3.19
N SER A 398 -9.03 1.89 3.07
CA SER A 398 -8.70 1.27 1.78
C SER A 398 -9.91 1.20 0.87
N ARG A 399 -9.80 1.79 -0.33
CA ARG A 399 -10.95 1.99 -1.21
C ARG A 399 -10.61 1.85 -2.69
N SER A 400 -11.59 1.44 -3.48
CA SER A 400 -11.58 1.58 -4.94
C SER A 400 -12.30 2.85 -5.34
N GLU A 401 -11.85 3.49 -6.41
CA GLU A 401 -12.46 4.69 -6.97
C GLU A 401 -13.08 4.40 -8.33
N THR A 402 -14.22 5.01 -8.61
CA THR A 402 -14.86 4.99 -9.93
C THR A 402 -15.21 6.42 -10.33
N TYR A 403 -14.83 6.79 -11.55
CA TYR A 403 -15.06 8.13 -12.08
C TYR A 403 -16.25 8.10 -13.04
N LYS A 404 -17.30 8.89 -12.77
CA LYS A 404 -18.48 8.98 -13.66
C LYS A 404 -18.14 9.62 -15.01
N ARG A 405 -17.15 10.52 -15.02
CA ARG A 405 -16.61 11.19 -16.20
C ARG A 405 -15.17 11.66 -15.91
N PRO A 406 -14.33 11.83 -16.94
CA PRO A 406 -12.99 12.42 -16.83
C PRO A 406 -12.98 13.70 -15.99
N GLY A 407 -12.02 13.82 -15.04
CA GLY A 407 -11.83 15.02 -14.22
C GLY A 407 -12.81 15.23 -13.05
N ALA A 408 -13.83 14.38 -12.89
CA ALA A 408 -14.77 14.45 -11.77
C ALA A 408 -14.18 13.91 -10.45
N LEU A 409 -14.79 14.28 -9.32
CA LEU A 409 -14.51 13.62 -8.04
C LEU A 409 -14.97 12.15 -8.09
N PRO A 410 -14.20 11.20 -7.52
CA PRO A 410 -14.54 9.79 -7.58
C PRO A 410 -15.61 9.39 -6.55
N ASP A 411 -16.38 8.35 -6.88
CA ASP A 411 -17.16 7.59 -5.92
C ASP A 411 -16.27 6.51 -5.26
N VAL A 412 -16.42 6.28 -3.95
CA VAL A 412 -15.53 5.41 -3.16
C VAL A 412 -16.26 4.20 -2.58
N LYS A 413 -15.62 3.03 -2.64
CA LYS A 413 -16.08 1.78 -2.00
C LYS A 413 -14.94 1.08 -1.27
N ALA A 414 -15.22 0.42 -0.15
CA ALA A 414 -14.20 -0.34 0.57
C ALA A 414 -13.58 -1.41 -0.33
N ALA A 415 -12.26 -1.56 -0.30
CA ALA A 415 -11.54 -2.45 -1.21
C ALA A 415 -10.26 -3.02 -0.59
N SER A 416 -9.70 -4.05 -1.22
CA SER A 416 -8.40 -4.59 -0.84
C SER A 416 -7.27 -3.58 -1.08
N LEU A 417 -6.15 -3.75 -0.37
CA LEU A 417 -4.94 -2.93 -0.54
C LEU A 417 -4.53 -2.79 -2.01
N LYS A 418 -4.51 -3.90 -2.76
CA LYS A 418 -4.13 -3.89 -4.19
C LYS A 418 -5.03 -2.98 -5.03
N LYS A 419 -6.33 -2.94 -4.75
CA LYS A 419 -7.28 -2.05 -5.44
C LYS A 419 -7.07 -0.58 -5.04
N ASP A 420 -6.75 -0.31 -3.77
CA ASP A 420 -6.40 1.06 -3.32
C ASP A 420 -5.10 1.57 -3.93
N LEU A 421 -4.07 0.74 -3.97
CA LEU A 421 -2.79 1.12 -4.54
C LEU A 421 -2.91 1.37 -6.06
N LYS A 422 -3.74 0.60 -6.78
CA LYS A 422 -3.94 0.75 -8.24
C LYS A 422 -4.56 2.09 -8.66
N ARG A 423 -5.35 2.74 -7.81
CA ARG A 423 -6.01 4.04 -8.13
C ARG A 423 -5.10 5.25 -7.92
N ARG A 424 -3.92 5.07 -7.33
CA ARG A 424 -2.96 6.16 -7.07
C ARG A 424 -2.36 6.70 -8.35
N ASP A 425 -1.63 7.80 -8.21
CA ASP A 425 -1.08 8.54 -9.33
C ASP A 425 0.14 7.86 -9.97
N PHE A 426 1.15 7.54 -9.14
CA PHE A 426 2.45 7.04 -9.62
C PHE A 426 2.94 5.83 -8.81
N THR A 427 3.71 4.96 -9.45
CA THR A 427 4.32 3.75 -8.84
C THR A 427 5.08 4.06 -7.55
N ILE A 428 5.89 5.12 -7.54
CA ILE A 428 6.66 5.59 -6.38
C ILE A 428 5.80 5.96 -5.16
N ASN A 429 4.51 6.26 -5.37
CA ASN A 429 3.53 6.59 -4.33
C ASN A 429 2.62 5.40 -3.98
N THR A 430 2.89 4.20 -4.52
CA THR A 430 2.15 2.96 -4.21
C THR A 430 2.84 2.08 -3.18
N LEU A 431 4.02 2.49 -2.69
CA LEU A 431 4.73 1.75 -1.65
C LEU A 431 3.95 1.80 -0.34
N ALA A 432 3.82 0.65 0.30
CA ALA A 432 3.11 0.50 1.57
C ALA A 432 3.92 -0.37 2.53
N VAL A 433 4.05 0.04 3.79
CA VAL A 433 4.76 -0.71 4.84
C VAL A 433 3.75 -1.13 5.89
N LEU A 434 3.61 -2.44 6.10
CA LEU A 434 2.72 -3.00 7.11
C LEU A 434 3.33 -2.82 8.50
N ILE A 435 2.57 -2.23 9.43
CA ILE A 435 3.09 -1.91 10.77
C ILE A 435 2.63 -2.84 11.89
N ASN A 436 1.58 -3.64 11.67
CA ASN A 436 1.06 -4.63 12.64
C ASN A 436 2.18 -5.51 13.23
N LYS A 437 2.05 -5.91 14.51
CA LYS A 437 3.11 -6.64 15.26
C LYS A 437 3.66 -7.84 14.50
N LYS A 438 2.78 -8.67 13.92
CA LYS A 438 3.15 -9.91 13.22
C LYS A 438 3.96 -9.69 11.94
N TYR A 439 3.81 -8.52 11.30
CA TYR A 439 4.37 -8.24 9.98
C TYR A 439 5.18 -6.94 9.94
N LYS A 440 5.65 -6.51 11.11
CA LYS A 440 6.27 -5.21 11.34
C LYS A 440 7.38 -4.91 10.32
N GLY A 441 7.19 -3.83 9.56
CA GLY A 441 8.15 -3.33 8.58
C GLY A 441 8.09 -3.98 7.21
N ARG A 442 7.18 -4.93 6.97
CA ARG A 442 7.05 -5.60 5.67
C ARG A 442 6.63 -4.61 4.59
N LEU A 443 7.49 -4.40 3.59
CA LEU A 443 7.17 -3.63 2.40
C LEU A 443 6.24 -4.43 1.47
N VAL A 444 5.22 -3.75 0.98
CA VAL A 444 4.35 -4.17 -0.11
C VAL A 444 4.62 -3.25 -1.29
N ASP A 445 5.23 -3.81 -2.34
CA ASP A 445 5.51 -3.15 -3.60
C ASP A 445 4.95 -3.98 -4.77
N ILE A 446 3.72 -3.65 -5.18
CA ILE A 446 2.97 -4.38 -6.22
C ILE A 446 3.31 -3.85 -7.62
N PHE A 447 3.68 -2.59 -7.74
CA PHE A 447 3.83 -1.87 -9.00
C PHE A 447 5.27 -1.45 -9.30
N SER A 448 6.24 -2.08 -8.64
CA SER A 448 7.67 -1.84 -8.82
C SER A 448 8.10 -0.40 -8.51
N GLY A 449 7.46 0.24 -7.53
CA GLY A 449 7.79 1.60 -7.10
C GLY A 449 9.22 1.73 -6.60
N MET A 450 9.80 0.67 -6.03
CA MET A 450 11.20 0.68 -5.60
C MET A 450 12.19 0.76 -6.77
N ASP A 451 11.90 0.05 -7.86
CA ASP A 451 12.74 0.06 -9.04
C ASP A 451 12.66 1.43 -9.71
N ASP A 452 11.47 2.03 -9.80
CA ASP A 452 11.30 3.39 -10.33
C ASP A 452 11.97 4.46 -9.43
N ILE A 453 11.98 4.32 -8.10
CA ILE A 453 12.78 5.20 -7.21
C ILE A 453 14.27 5.05 -7.52
N LYS A 454 14.78 3.83 -7.65
CA LYS A 454 16.19 3.56 -7.94
C LYS A 454 16.61 4.13 -9.30
N GLU A 455 15.73 4.03 -10.29
CA GLU A 455 15.93 4.54 -11.65
C GLU A 455 15.59 6.04 -11.79
N ARG A 456 15.13 6.70 -10.71
CA ARG A 456 14.68 8.11 -10.69
C ARG A 456 13.57 8.40 -11.71
N LYS A 457 12.60 7.49 -11.80
CA LYS A 457 11.47 7.54 -12.73
C LYS A 457 10.14 7.86 -12.05
N ILE A 458 9.27 8.57 -12.77
CA ILE A 458 7.87 8.79 -12.43
C ILE A 458 7.02 8.04 -13.45
N ARG A 459 6.34 6.98 -13.00
CA ARG A 459 5.54 6.11 -13.86
C ARG A 459 4.08 6.07 -13.41
N ILE A 460 3.14 6.19 -14.35
CA ILE A 460 1.71 6.00 -14.09
C ILE A 460 1.33 4.53 -13.95
N LEU A 461 0.22 4.24 -13.28
CA LEU A 461 -0.25 2.86 -13.04
C LEU A 461 -1.10 2.26 -14.16
N HIS A 462 -1.64 3.10 -15.05
CA HIS A 462 -2.41 2.68 -16.23
C HIS A 462 -2.47 3.82 -17.26
N PRO A 463 -2.65 3.51 -18.57
CA PRO A 463 -2.63 4.51 -19.64
C PRO A 463 -3.67 5.63 -19.49
N LYS A 464 -4.85 5.31 -18.93
CA LYS A 464 -5.93 6.29 -18.70
C LYS A 464 -5.69 7.24 -17.51
N SER A 465 -4.57 7.14 -16.79
CA SER A 465 -4.32 7.90 -15.55
C SER A 465 -4.51 9.41 -15.70
N PHE A 466 -3.97 10.00 -16.77
CA PHE A 466 -4.11 11.44 -17.04
C PHE A 466 -5.48 11.83 -17.63
N ILE A 467 -6.21 10.88 -18.23
CA ILE A 467 -7.57 11.11 -18.71
C ILE A 467 -8.54 11.12 -17.52
N ASP A 468 -8.39 10.14 -16.62
CA ASP A 468 -9.24 10.00 -15.44
C ASP A 468 -9.07 11.22 -14.50
N ASP A 469 -7.82 11.64 -14.26
CA ASP A 469 -7.51 12.85 -13.51
C ASP A 469 -6.32 13.62 -14.11
N PRO A 470 -6.58 14.62 -14.98
CA PRO A 470 -5.50 15.37 -15.62
C PRO A 470 -4.71 16.26 -14.65
N THR A 471 -5.16 16.45 -13.40
CA THR A 471 -4.33 17.14 -12.38
C THR A 471 -3.06 16.36 -12.04
N ARG A 472 -3.02 15.06 -12.33
CA ARG A 472 -1.82 14.23 -12.20
C ARG A 472 -0.65 14.74 -13.06
N ILE A 473 -0.89 15.45 -14.16
CA ILE A 473 0.19 16.06 -14.95
C ILE A 473 0.94 17.10 -14.11
N PHE A 474 0.22 17.98 -13.42
CA PHE A 474 0.82 18.96 -12.51
C PHE A 474 1.56 18.28 -11.37
N ARG A 475 0.98 17.21 -10.80
CA ARG A 475 1.61 16.42 -9.73
C ARG A 475 2.90 15.75 -10.21
N ALA A 476 2.92 15.17 -11.41
CA ALA A 476 4.12 14.56 -12.00
C ALA A 476 5.25 15.59 -12.09
N ILE A 477 4.96 16.78 -12.63
CA ILE A 477 5.93 17.86 -12.79
C ILE A 477 6.44 18.37 -11.43
N ARG A 478 5.55 18.48 -10.43
CA ARG A 478 5.96 18.81 -9.06
C ARG A 478 6.92 17.76 -8.49
N PHE A 479 6.64 16.48 -8.72
CA PHE A 479 7.57 15.41 -8.31
C PHE A 479 8.88 15.44 -9.11
N GLU A 480 8.87 15.76 -10.40
CA GLU A 480 10.12 15.94 -11.17
C GLU A 480 10.98 17.06 -10.57
N SER A 481 10.35 18.21 -10.24
CA SER A 481 11.05 19.36 -9.67
C SER A 481 11.60 19.07 -8.28
N ARG A 482 10.77 18.49 -7.41
CA ARG A 482 11.11 18.21 -6.00
C ARG A 482 12.12 17.08 -5.85
N LEU A 483 11.94 15.96 -6.55
CA LEU A 483 12.75 14.75 -6.38
C LEU A 483 13.93 14.67 -7.37
N GLY A 484 13.95 15.53 -8.38
CA GLY A 484 14.92 15.44 -9.49
C GLY A 484 14.72 14.20 -10.37
N PHE A 485 13.51 13.62 -10.37
CA PHE A 485 13.14 12.47 -11.19
C PHE A 485 12.62 12.93 -12.56
N ARG A 486 12.39 11.98 -13.47
CA ARG A 486 11.74 12.23 -14.76
C ARG A 486 10.62 11.24 -15.04
N MET A 487 9.57 11.71 -15.72
CA MET A 487 8.59 10.81 -16.31
C MET A 487 9.29 9.82 -17.25
N ASP A 488 8.91 8.55 -17.17
CA ASP A 488 9.40 7.58 -18.16
C ASP A 488 8.77 7.86 -19.54
N THR A 489 9.35 7.27 -20.58
CA THR A 489 8.96 7.53 -21.98
C THR A 489 7.48 7.30 -22.24
N GLU A 490 6.88 6.25 -21.65
CA GLU A 490 5.45 5.96 -21.83
C GLU A 490 4.59 6.97 -21.08
N THR A 491 4.94 7.28 -19.83
CA THR A 491 4.21 8.28 -19.03
C THR A 491 4.24 9.66 -19.71
N GLU A 492 5.38 10.11 -20.21
CA GLU A 492 5.47 11.39 -20.92
C GLU A 492 4.63 11.41 -22.20
N LYS A 493 4.64 10.31 -22.96
CA LYS A 493 3.79 10.15 -24.15
C LYS A 493 2.31 10.26 -23.79
N MET A 494 1.86 9.55 -22.75
CA MET A 494 0.46 9.60 -22.29
C MET A 494 0.08 11.00 -21.78
N ALA A 495 0.99 11.73 -21.14
CA ALA A 495 0.75 13.11 -20.72
C ALA A 495 0.52 14.02 -21.93
N LYS A 496 1.39 13.93 -22.96
CA LYS A 496 1.26 14.71 -24.21
C LYS A 496 -0.04 14.38 -24.96
N GLU A 497 -0.38 13.09 -25.08
CA GLU A 497 -1.65 12.67 -25.70
C GLU A 497 -2.86 13.21 -24.95
N SER A 498 -2.86 13.13 -23.62
CA SER A 498 -3.93 13.68 -22.79
C SER A 498 -4.11 15.19 -22.95
N ILE A 499 -3.02 15.93 -23.16
CA ILE A 499 -3.05 17.38 -23.42
C ILE A 499 -3.60 17.65 -24.81
N ASN A 500 -3.18 16.91 -25.83
CA ASN A 500 -3.68 17.02 -27.20
C ASN A 500 -5.19 16.71 -27.31
N MET A 501 -5.68 15.78 -26.50
CA MET A 501 -7.12 15.50 -26.35
C MET A 501 -7.88 16.55 -25.52
N ASN A 502 -7.20 17.63 -25.12
CA ASN A 502 -7.78 18.73 -24.37
C ASN A 502 -8.37 18.30 -23.01
N ALA A 503 -7.81 17.24 -22.39
CA ALA A 503 -8.35 16.66 -21.15
C ALA A 503 -8.37 17.67 -19.98
N LEU A 504 -7.47 18.65 -19.98
CA LEU A 504 -7.42 19.74 -19.01
C LEU A 504 -8.70 20.59 -18.99
N SER A 505 -9.46 20.62 -20.09
CA SER A 505 -10.76 21.32 -20.16
C SER A 505 -11.83 20.68 -19.27
N HIS A 506 -11.68 19.40 -18.90
CA HIS A 506 -12.60 18.68 -18.02
C HIS A 506 -12.38 18.99 -16.53
N ILE A 507 -11.31 19.72 -16.19
CA ILE A 507 -11.02 20.11 -14.81
C ILE A 507 -11.57 21.51 -14.54
N SER A 508 -12.21 21.69 -13.38
CA SER A 508 -12.64 23.00 -12.91
C SER A 508 -11.47 23.99 -12.82
N ARG A 509 -11.70 25.25 -13.20
CA ARG A 509 -10.70 26.34 -13.15
C ARG A 509 -10.07 26.51 -11.76
N GLU A 510 -10.83 26.28 -10.69
CA GLU A 510 -10.35 26.34 -9.31
C GLU A 510 -9.29 25.26 -8.99
N ARG A 511 -9.46 24.03 -9.48
CA ARG A 511 -8.47 22.97 -9.32
C ARG A 511 -7.17 23.28 -10.08
N ILE A 512 -7.28 23.81 -11.31
CA ILE A 512 -6.10 24.28 -12.08
C ILE A 512 -5.38 25.38 -11.30
N ARG A 513 -6.13 26.36 -10.78
CA ARG A 513 -5.58 27.43 -9.94
C ARG A 513 -4.86 26.86 -8.71
N ASN A 514 -5.43 25.88 -8.02
CA ASN A 514 -4.81 25.27 -6.84
C ASN A 514 -3.50 24.53 -7.19
N GLU A 515 -3.47 23.77 -8.28
CA GLU A 515 -2.23 23.11 -8.75
C GLU A 515 -1.16 24.13 -9.15
N LEU A 516 -1.54 25.24 -9.78
CA LEU A 516 -0.62 26.34 -10.07
C LEU A 516 -0.07 26.98 -8.79
N PHE A 517 -0.90 27.20 -7.77
CA PHE A 517 -0.44 27.71 -6.47
C PHE A 517 0.54 26.76 -5.79
N PHE A 518 0.30 25.45 -5.84
CA PHE A 518 1.25 24.49 -5.29
C PHE A 518 2.62 24.56 -5.97
N ILE A 519 2.65 24.83 -7.28
CA ILE A 519 3.90 25.06 -8.01
C ILE A 519 4.55 26.38 -7.60
N LEU A 520 3.78 27.46 -7.51
CA LEU A 520 4.28 28.80 -7.16
C LEU A 520 4.73 28.91 -5.70
N SER A 521 4.32 27.98 -4.83
CA SER A 521 4.75 27.90 -3.43
C SER A 521 6.04 27.12 -3.22
N ASP A 522 6.53 26.43 -4.27
CA ASP A 522 7.79 25.69 -4.23
C ASP A 522 8.98 26.66 -4.19
N GLU A 523 10.16 26.20 -3.74
CA GLU A 523 11.38 27.01 -3.68
C GLU A 523 11.88 27.38 -5.09
N ARG A 524 11.66 26.50 -6.07
CA ARG A 524 12.14 26.68 -7.46
C ARG A 524 10.99 26.51 -8.46
N PRO A 525 9.95 27.37 -8.40
CA PRO A 525 8.75 27.24 -9.24
C PRO A 525 9.06 27.30 -10.74
N GLN A 526 10.12 28.03 -11.12
CA GLN A 526 10.55 28.21 -12.50
C GLN A 526 10.86 26.88 -13.20
N ARG A 527 11.40 25.88 -12.50
CA ARG A 527 11.70 24.56 -13.09
C ARG A 527 10.44 23.83 -13.51
N ALA A 528 9.44 23.81 -12.64
CA ALA A 528 8.13 23.22 -12.91
C ALA A 528 7.38 24.00 -14.01
N LEU A 529 7.47 25.34 -14.00
CA LEU A 529 6.82 26.18 -15.02
C LEU A 529 7.45 26.01 -16.42
N VAL A 530 8.79 25.89 -16.51
CA VAL A 530 9.47 25.55 -17.78
C VAL A 530 8.99 24.19 -18.28
N ARG A 531 8.90 23.19 -17.39
CA ARG A 531 8.41 21.86 -17.75
C ARG A 531 6.94 21.87 -18.19
N LEU A 532 6.08 22.66 -17.55
CA LEU A 532 4.69 22.88 -18.00
C LEU A 532 4.65 23.50 -19.40
N LYS A 533 5.58 24.40 -19.73
CA LYS A 533 5.70 25.00 -21.06
C LYS A 533 6.14 23.96 -22.10
N GLU A 534 7.15 23.14 -21.81
CA GLU A 534 7.64 22.06 -22.69
C GLU A 534 6.54 21.04 -23.04
N LEU A 535 5.69 20.72 -22.07
CA LEU A 535 4.57 19.78 -22.28
C LEU A 535 3.34 20.44 -22.93
N GLY A 536 3.34 21.76 -23.13
CA GLY A 536 2.21 22.49 -23.69
C GLY A 536 1.06 22.77 -22.70
N VAL A 537 1.24 22.46 -21.41
CA VAL A 537 0.22 22.70 -20.36
C VAL A 537 0.09 24.19 -20.06
N LEU A 538 1.20 24.93 -20.04
CA LEU A 538 1.21 26.35 -19.66
C LEU A 538 0.33 27.20 -20.59
N SER A 539 0.36 26.94 -21.89
CA SER A 539 -0.48 27.61 -22.88
C SER A 539 -1.96 27.23 -22.76
N THR A 540 -2.28 26.01 -22.31
CA THR A 540 -3.66 25.59 -22.00
C THR A 540 -4.23 26.30 -20.77
N ILE A 541 -3.39 26.65 -19.79
CA ILE A 541 -3.81 27.45 -18.63
C ILE A 541 -4.16 28.85 -19.10
N TYR A 542 -3.22 29.51 -19.77
CA TYR A 542 -3.43 30.82 -20.39
C TYR A 542 -2.35 31.09 -21.47
N PRO A 543 -2.72 31.34 -22.75
CA PRO A 543 -1.77 31.34 -23.87
C PRO A 543 -0.60 32.33 -23.78
N ARG A 544 -0.80 33.49 -23.14
CA ARG A 544 0.17 34.59 -23.06
C ARG A 544 1.15 34.46 -21.89
N LEU A 545 1.06 33.41 -21.08
CA LEU A 545 1.99 33.20 -19.97
C LEU A 545 3.40 32.89 -20.48
N SER A 546 4.39 33.48 -19.83
CA SER A 546 5.80 33.21 -20.12
C SER A 546 6.58 33.05 -18.83
N VAL A 547 7.59 32.19 -18.84
CA VAL A 547 8.43 31.92 -17.66
C VAL A 547 9.66 32.82 -17.73
N ASP A 548 9.83 33.67 -16.72
CA ASP A 548 11.04 34.48 -16.50
C ASP A 548 11.85 33.86 -15.35
N GLU A 549 12.70 32.87 -15.67
CA GLU A 549 13.46 32.12 -14.67
C GLU A 549 14.28 33.02 -13.74
N LYS A 550 14.86 34.10 -14.29
CA LYS A 550 15.63 35.06 -13.52
C LYS A 550 14.75 35.87 -12.59
N GLY A 551 13.58 36.31 -13.04
CA GLY A 551 12.61 37.02 -12.21
C GLY A 551 12.16 36.22 -10.98
N PHE A 552 12.02 34.89 -11.09
CA PHE A 552 11.71 34.03 -9.95
C PHE A 552 12.86 33.95 -8.94
N MET A 553 14.11 33.85 -9.42
CA MET A 553 15.28 33.87 -8.55
C MET A 553 15.44 35.21 -7.83
N ASP A 554 15.31 36.33 -8.56
CA ASP A 554 15.37 37.68 -7.99
C ASP A 554 14.25 37.91 -6.94
N ALA A 555 13.07 37.29 -7.13
CA ALA A 555 11.96 37.33 -6.18
C ALA A 555 12.22 36.53 -4.91
N TYR A 556 12.81 35.34 -5.04
CA TYR A 556 13.21 34.51 -3.91
C TYR A 556 14.29 35.21 -3.06
N ASP A 557 15.30 35.81 -3.69
CA ASP A 557 16.34 36.57 -3.01
C ASP A 557 15.78 37.78 -2.24
N ALA A 558 14.81 38.48 -2.84
CA ALA A 558 14.13 39.60 -2.18
C ALA A 558 13.26 39.13 -1.00
N PHE A 559 12.58 37.99 -1.15
CA PHE A 559 11.80 37.38 -0.08
C PHE A 559 12.67 36.99 1.12
N LEU A 560 13.80 36.33 0.89
CA LEU A 560 14.73 35.93 1.96
C LEU A 560 15.20 37.13 2.79
N GLN A 561 15.49 38.26 2.15
CA GLN A 561 15.91 39.49 2.84
C GLN A 561 14.86 40.04 3.81
N ILE A 562 13.57 39.77 3.61
CA ILE A 562 12.48 40.28 4.45
C ILE A 562 11.93 39.20 5.40
N SER A 563 11.93 37.93 4.99
CA SER A 563 11.40 36.83 5.80
C SER A 563 12.05 36.68 7.18
N ILE A 564 13.29 37.17 7.34
CA ILE A 564 14.06 37.16 8.60
C ILE A 564 13.37 37.98 9.71
N PHE A 565 12.48 38.91 9.36
CA PHE A 565 11.80 39.80 10.31
C PHE A 565 10.49 39.24 10.87
N GLY A 566 10.16 37.97 10.58
CA GLY A 566 9.06 37.25 11.23
C GLY A 566 7.67 37.57 10.68
N GLU A 567 7.55 38.24 9.54
CA GLU A 567 6.25 38.46 8.89
C GLU A 567 5.80 37.21 8.13
N GLU A 568 4.52 36.83 8.29
CA GLU A 568 3.89 35.80 7.46
C GLU A 568 3.69 36.33 6.04
N ILE A 569 4.61 35.98 5.14
CA ILE A 569 4.60 36.41 3.74
C ILE A 569 4.29 35.21 2.83
N ASP A 570 3.26 35.34 2.00
CA ASP A 570 2.93 34.33 1.00
C ASP A 570 3.76 34.53 -0.29
N ILE A 571 4.83 33.76 -0.42
CA ILE A 571 5.72 33.79 -1.60
C ILE A 571 4.99 33.44 -2.90
N SER A 572 3.92 32.66 -2.84
CA SER A 572 3.17 32.25 -4.03
C SER A 572 2.51 33.44 -4.74
N ILE A 573 2.12 34.48 -3.98
CA ILE A 573 1.57 35.72 -4.52
C ILE A 573 2.67 36.51 -5.25
N ILE A 574 3.88 36.57 -4.69
CA ILE A 574 5.05 37.23 -5.30
C ILE A 574 5.39 36.51 -6.62
N ASN A 575 5.46 35.19 -6.59
CA ASN A 575 5.72 34.36 -7.77
C ASN A 575 4.61 34.49 -8.82
N LEU A 576 3.35 34.68 -8.42
CA LEU A 576 2.25 34.98 -9.34
C LEU A 576 2.42 36.36 -10.02
N MET A 577 2.89 37.37 -9.28
CA MET A 577 3.22 38.68 -9.86
C MET A 577 4.33 38.56 -10.91
N VAL A 578 5.36 37.75 -10.64
CA VAL A 578 6.44 37.45 -11.60
C VAL A 578 5.91 36.71 -12.83
N LEU A 579 5.13 35.64 -12.63
CA LEU A 579 4.57 34.83 -13.73
C LEU A 579 3.71 35.66 -14.69
N THR A 580 2.98 36.62 -14.14
CA THR A 580 2.08 37.47 -14.91
C THR A 580 2.76 38.73 -15.46
N ASP A 581 4.06 38.96 -15.19
CA ASP A 581 4.73 40.26 -15.42
C ASP A 581 4.58 40.78 -16.86
N LYS A 582 4.58 39.89 -17.86
CA LYS A 582 4.48 40.28 -19.27
C LYS A 582 3.05 40.48 -19.79
N LEU A 583 2.02 40.20 -18.97
CA LEU A 583 0.63 40.41 -19.36
C LEU A 583 0.28 41.91 -19.33
N SER A 584 -0.50 42.34 -20.32
CA SER A 584 -1.17 43.64 -20.28
C SER A 584 -2.19 43.72 -19.14
N SER A 585 -2.66 44.93 -18.81
CA SER A 585 -3.68 45.10 -17.75
C SER A 585 -4.99 44.34 -18.06
N GLU A 586 -5.36 44.27 -19.32
CA GLU A 586 -6.56 43.55 -19.78
C GLU A 586 -6.35 42.03 -19.75
N GLU A 587 -5.19 41.57 -20.24
CA GLU A 587 -4.82 40.14 -20.21
C GLU A 587 -4.72 39.62 -18.77
N LEU A 588 -4.16 40.42 -17.85
CA LEU A 588 -4.10 40.10 -16.43
C LEU A 588 -5.50 39.94 -15.84
N GLU A 589 -6.44 40.83 -16.17
CA GLU A 589 -7.80 40.74 -15.65
C GLU A 589 -8.53 39.50 -16.17
N ASN A 590 -8.36 39.22 -17.46
CA ASN A 590 -8.92 38.03 -18.09
C ASN A 590 -8.34 36.75 -17.47
N PHE A 591 -7.03 36.69 -17.25
CA PHE A 591 -6.37 35.57 -16.58
C PHE A 591 -6.89 35.34 -15.15
N LEU A 592 -6.96 36.40 -14.35
CA LEU A 592 -7.39 36.33 -12.96
C LEU A 592 -8.87 35.94 -12.82
N SER A 593 -9.71 36.38 -13.75
CA SER A 593 -11.13 36.05 -13.78
C SER A 593 -11.38 34.64 -14.32
N HIS A 594 -10.67 34.23 -15.36
CA HIS A 594 -10.73 32.88 -15.93
C HIS A 594 -10.43 31.78 -14.91
N LEU A 595 -9.40 31.98 -14.09
CA LEU A 595 -9.02 31.04 -13.02
C LEU A 595 -9.76 31.26 -11.69
N LYS A 596 -10.69 32.22 -11.63
CA LYS A 596 -11.50 32.54 -10.44
C LYS A 596 -10.66 32.83 -9.17
N PHE A 597 -9.66 33.70 -9.29
CA PHE A 597 -8.89 34.13 -8.12
C PHE A 597 -9.74 34.90 -7.10
N LYS A 598 -9.40 34.80 -5.81
CA LYS A 598 -10.04 35.56 -4.73
C LYS A 598 -9.85 37.06 -4.94
N VAL A 599 -10.83 37.86 -4.50
CA VAL A 599 -10.87 39.33 -4.67
C VAL A 599 -9.61 40.00 -4.11
N ASP A 600 -9.13 39.56 -2.95
CA ASP A 600 -7.93 40.12 -2.32
C ASP A 600 -6.67 39.94 -3.18
N ILE A 601 -6.43 38.73 -3.70
CA ILE A 601 -5.30 38.45 -4.60
C ILE A 601 -5.40 39.30 -5.86
N LYS A 602 -6.61 39.44 -6.43
CA LYS A 602 -6.83 40.32 -7.59
C LYS A 602 -6.47 41.77 -7.27
N LYS A 603 -6.86 42.26 -6.09
CA LYS A 603 -6.55 43.63 -5.63
C LYS A 603 -5.04 43.83 -5.54
N LYS A 604 -4.31 42.96 -4.84
CA LYS A 604 -2.84 43.02 -4.69
C LYS A 604 -2.13 43.10 -6.06
N LEU A 605 -2.49 42.22 -7.00
CA LEU A 605 -1.87 42.19 -8.34
C LEU A 605 -2.23 43.43 -9.18
N LYS A 606 -3.46 43.91 -9.14
CA LYS A 606 -3.87 45.11 -9.88
C LYS A 606 -3.23 46.38 -9.34
N GLU A 607 -3.14 46.49 -8.01
CA GLU A 607 -2.61 47.67 -7.36
C GLU A 607 -1.16 47.91 -7.75
N ILE A 608 -0.32 46.86 -7.67
CA ILE A 608 1.09 46.99 -8.01
C ILE A 608 1.31 47.37 -9.48
N ARG A 609 0.41 46.92 -10.38
CA ARG A 609 0.45 47.29 -11.81
C ARG A 609 0.05 48.72 -12.10
N LYS A 610 -0.87 49.29 -11.31
CA LYS A 610 -1.26 50.70 -11.43
C LYS A 610 -0.15 51.64 -10.97
N LYS A 611 0.69 51.20 -10.03
CA LYS A 611 1.76 52.00 -9.44
C LYS A 611 3.04 52.02 -10.31
N LYS A 612 2.90 52.34 -11.60
CA LYS A 612 4.03 52.48 -12.53
C LYS A 612 4.99 53.59 -12.07
N GLY A 613 6.29 53.40 -12.34
CA GLY A 613 7.31 54.41 -12.05
C GLY A 613 7.72 54.56 -10.59
N ILE A 614 7.22 53.71 -9.67
CA ILE A 614 7.68 53.73 -8.25
C ILE A 614 9.18 53.53 -8.16
N VAL A 615 9.74 52.54 -8.88
CA VAL A 615 11.19 52.29 -8.87
C VAL A 615 11.96 53.55 -9.31
N THR A 616 11.48 54.24 -10.34
CA THR A 616 12.08 55.50 -10.82
C THR A 616 11.96 56.62 -9.79
N PHE A 617 10.80 56.77 -9.15
CA PHE A 617 10.60 57.73 -8.06
C PHE A 617 11.58 57.49 -6.91
N LEU A 618 11.67 56.24 -6.45
CA LEU A 618 12.58 55.82 -5.38
C LEU A 618 14.06 55.84 -5.77
N ARG A 619 14.43 56.17 -7.01
CA ARG A 619 15.84 56.39 -7.41
C ARG A 619 16.31 57.82 -7.21
N ARG A 620 15.41 58.78 -6.98
CA ARG A 620 15.76 60.20 -6.79
C ARG A 620 16.80 60.37 -5.68
N LYS A 621 17.81 61.21 -5.91
CA LYS A 621 18.94 61.39 -4.97
C LYS A 621 18.45 61.81 -3.57
N TYR A 622 17.52 62.76 -3.53
CA TYR A 622 16.93 63.27 -2.30
C TYR A 622 15.44 62.92 -2.27
N LEU A 623 15.01 62.24 -1.20
CA LEU A 623 13.62 61.97 -0.86
C LEU A 623 13.50 62.02 0.66
N LYS A 624 12.44 62.67 1.13
CA LYS A 624 12.04 62.63 2.54
C LYS A 624 11.40 61.28 2.88
N ASN A 625 11.42 60.91 4.15
CA ASN A 625 10.81 59.66 4.61
C ASN A 625 9.29 59.70 4.46
N SER A 626 8.67 60.87 4.67
CA SER A 626 7.26 61.13 4.41
C SER A 626 6.87 60.88 2.95
N GLU A 627 7.72 61.28 1.99
CA GLU A 627 7.52 61.02 0.56
C GLU A 627 7.63 59.52 0.22
N ILE A 628 8.57 58.82 0.84
CA ILE A 628 8.71 57.36 0.68
C ILE A 628 7.47 56.66 1.25
N TYR A 629 7.04 57.04 2.46
CA TYR A 629 5.86 56.49 3.12
C TYR A 629 4.60 56.69 2.26
N GLU A 630 4.32 57.92 1.82
CA GLU A 630 3.14 58.20 1.00
C GLU A 630 3.13 57.41 -0.31
N LYS A 631 4.30 57.11 -0.87
CA LYS A 631 4.40 56.34 -2.10
C LYS A 631 4.18 54.84 -1.90
N LEU A 632 4.54 54.29 -0.73
CA LEU A 632 4.57 52.86 -0.45
C LEU A 632 3.41 52.35 0.43
N LYS A 633 2.79 53.20 1.25
CA LYS A 633 1.82 52.82 2.30
C LYS A 633 0.61 52.00 1.85
N ASP A 634 0.18 52.15 0.60
CA ASP A 634 -1.00 51.41 0.11
C ASP A 634 -0.62 50.01 -0.39
N ILE A 635 0.66 49.76 -0.65
CA ILE A 635 1.14 48.56 -1.33
C ILE A 635 1.31 47.43 -0.33
N SER A 636 0.71 46.28 -0.65
CA SER A 636 0.90 45.04 0.11
C SER A 636 2.39 44.66 0.23
N ILE A 637 2.76 44.00 1.33
CA ILE A 637 4.13 43.55 1.61
C ILE A 637 4.68 42.69 0.46
N GLU A 638 3.87 41.78 -0.08
CA GLU A 638 4.24 40.96 -1.24
C GLU A 638 4.54 41.82 -2.49
N GLY A 639 3.76 42.88 -2.70
CA GLY A 639 3.99 43.87 -3.76
C GLY A 639 5.28 44.66 -3.58
N LEU A 640 5.66 44.99 -2.35
CA LEU A 640 6.92 45.66 -2.04
C LEU A 640 8.13 44.75 -2.29
N ILE A 641 8.04 43.47 -1.91
CA ILE A 641 9.07 42.47 -2.18
C ILE A 641 9.21 42.24 -3.69
N TYR A 642 8.09 42.19 -4.41
CA TYR A 642 8.09 42.17 -5.87
C TYR A 642 8.78 43.39 -6.48
N LEU A 643 8.58 44.61 -5.96
CA LEU A 643 9.33 45.79 -6.44
C LEU A 643 10.83 45.68 -6.19
N MET A 644 11.22 45.11 -5.04
CA MET A 644 12.63 44.86 -4.73
C MET A 644 13.26 43.87 -5.72
N SER A 645 12.53 42.86 -6.17
CA SER A 645 13.04 41.91 -7.18
C SER A 645 13.24 42.55 -8.55
N LYS A 646 12.45 43.58 -8.90
CA LYS A 646 12.53 44.29 -10.18
C LYS A 646 13.65 45.33 -10.30
N THR A 647 14.49 45.49 -9.29
CA THR A 647 15.57 46.49 -9.31
C THR A 647 16.86 45.99 -8.68
N LYS A 648 17.99 46.27 -9.32
CA LYS A 648 19.33 46.07 -8.73
C LYS A 648 19.85 47.28 -7.95
N ASN A 649 19.12 48.40 -7.99
CA ASN A 649 19.57 49.64 -7.36
C ASN A 649 19.48 49.53 -5.83
N LYS A 650 20.64 49.57 -5.15
CA LYS A 650 20.76 49.44 -3.69
C LYS A 650 19.98 50.52 -2.92
N LEU A 651 19.90 51.75 -3.44
CA LEU A 651 19.17 52.85 -2.80
C LEU A 651 17.66 52.56 -2.77
N VAL A 652 17.10 52.06 -3.87
CA VAL A 652 15.68 51.69 -3.93
C VAL A 652 15.37 50.58 -2.92
N LYS A 653 16.20 49.51 -2.91
CA LYS A 653 16.04 48.41 -1.96
C LYS A 653 16.12 48.90 -0.51
N LYS A 654 17.10 49.76 -0.18
CA LYS A 654 17.25 50.35 1.16
C LYS A 654 16.03 51.17 1.59
N ARG A 655 15.38 51.88 0.66
CA ARG A 655 14.17 52.68 0.95
C ARG A 655 12.93 51.81 1.19
N ILE A 656 12.74 50.77 0.38
CA ILE A 656 11.64 49.81 0.61
C ILE A 656 11.87 49.07 1.95
N PHE A 657 13.11 48.67 2.21
CA PHE A 657 13.51 48.06 3.47
C PHE A 657 13.26 48.97 4.67
N LEU A 658 13.66 50.24 4.60
CA LEU A 658 13.39 51.25 5.62
C LEU A 658 11.89 51.41 5.89
N PHE A 659 11.07 51.40 4.84
CA PHE A 659 9.62 51.44 4.99
C PHE A 659 9.10 50.21 5.73
N LEU A 660 9.52 49.01 5.34
CA LEU A 660 9.07 47.74 5.92
C LEU A 660 9.48 47.52 7.37
N THR A 661 10.62 48.08 7.79
CA THR A 661 11.21 47.85 9.12
C THR A 661 11.01 48.98 10.11
N SER A 662 10.61 50.17 9.65
CA SER A 662 10.50 51.35 10.51
C SER A 662 9.33 52.25 10.13
N LEU A 663 9.28 52.78 8.90
CA LEU A 663 8.33 53.86 8.59
C LEU A 663 6.85 53.42 8.65
N LYS A 664 6.55 52.16 8.36
CA LYS A 664 5.15 51.66 8.36
C LYS A 664 4.54 51.58 9.75
N ASP A 665 5.37 51.38 10.78
CA ASP A 665 4.95 51.13 12.16
C ASP A 665 5.04 52.41 13.03
N GLU A 666 5.57 53.49 12.46
CA GLU A 666 5.68 54.80 13.11
C GLU A 666 4.30 55.35 13.46
N LYS A 667 4.17 55.98 14.64
CA LYS A 667 2.92 56.56 15.13
C LYS A 667 3.18 57.91 15.80
N ILE A 668 2.28 58.87 15.60
CA ILE A 668 2.25 60.10 16.40
C ILE A 668 1.70 59.82 17.81
N TYR A 669 2.10 60.62 18.79
CA TYR A 669 1.61 60.53 20.16
C TYR A 669 0.26 61.23 20.33
N LEU A 670 0.03 62.30 19.58
CA LEU A 670 -1.22 63.07 19.63
C LEU A 670 -2.34 62.42 18.83
N SER A 671 -3.53 62.40 19.43
CA SER A 671 -4.79 61.96 18.85
C SER A 671 -5.71 63.14 18.55
N GLY A 672 -6.88 62.87 17.95
CA GLY A 672 -7.92 63.89 17.77
C GLY A 672 -8.45 64.44 19.10
N ASP A 673 -8.45 63.64 20.16
CA ASP A 673 -8.92 64.06 21.49
C ASP A 673 -7.95 65.05 22.14
N ASP A 674 -6.63 64.88 21.92
CA ASP A 674 -5.63 65.86 22.34
C ASP A 674 -5.84 67.21 21.63
N LEU A 675 -6.11 67.21 20.32
CA LEU A 675 -6.38 68.44 19.57
C LEU A 675 -7.63 69.17 20.11
N LYS A 676 -8.65 68.42 20.53
CA LYS A 676 -9.86 68.97 21.15
C LYS A 676 -9.54 69.58 22.52
N ALA A 677 -8.71 68.92 23.32
CA ALA A 677 -8.24 69.44 24.60
C ALA A 677 -7.42 70.74 24.47
N PHE A 678 -6.72 70.92 23.35
CA PHE A 678 -6.02 72.17 23.02
C PHE A 678 -6.92 73.29 22.47
N GLY A 679 -8.25 73.10 22.48
CA GLY A 679 -9.22 74.11 22.05
C GLY A 679 -9.42 74.22 20.53
N ILE A 680 -8.89 73.28 19.74
CA ILE A 680 -9.04 73.29 18.28
C ILE A 680 -10.42 72.75 17.91
N LYS A 681 -11.21 73.50 17.14
CA LYS A 681 -12.54 73.05 16.70
C LYS A 681 -12.45 71.81 15.79
N PRO A 682 -13.26 70.76 16.03
CA PRO A 682 -13.30 69.58 15.17
C PRO A 682 -13.64 69.93 13.71
N GLY A 683 -12.90 69.34 12.77
CA GLY A 683 -13.13 69.56 11.34
C GLY A 683 -12.01 69.02 10.45
N PRO A 684 -12.01 69.34 9.14
CA PRO A 684 -10.97 68.91 8.19
C PRO A 684 -9.54 69.28 8.61
N ILE A 685 -9.41 70.29 9.47
CA ILE A 685 -8.13 70.74 10.03
C ILE A 685 -7.44 69.67 10.89
N TYR A 686 -8.18 68.81 11.59
CA TYR A 686 -7.61 67.71 12.39
C TYR A 686 -6.83 66.75 11.49
N ARG A 687 -7.46 66.30 10.40
CA ARG A 687 -6.82 65.40 9.44
C ARG A 687 -5.57 66.01 8.82
N LYS A 688 -5.61 67.33 8.54
CA LYS A 688 -4.46 68.06 7.99
C LYS A 688 -3.31 68.17 9.01
N LEU A 689 -3.62 68.55 10.26
CA LEU A 689 -2.64 68.68 11.34
C LEU A 689 -2.00 67.35 11.70
N LEU A 690 -2.80 66.31 11.96
CA LEU A 690 -2.28 64.97 12.30
C LEU A 690 -1.45 64.39 11.16
N LYS A 691 -1.85 64.60 9.90
CA LYS A 691 -1.06 64.17 8.74
C LYS A 691 0.29 64.91 8.65
N ASN A 692 0.28 66.23 8.84
CA ASN A 692 1.51 67.03 8.80
C ASN A 692 2.46 66.67 9.95
N LEU A 693 1.94 66.52 11.17
CA LEU A 693 2.69 66.02 12.32
C LEU A 693 3.35 64.68 12.02
N PHE A 694 2.57 63.75 11.48
CA PHE A 694 3.08 62.44 11.12
C PHE A 694 4.18 62.52 10.05
N HIS A 695 4.03 63.38 9.04
CA HIS A 695 5.08 63.61 8.03
C HIS A 695 6.35 64.20 8.64
N LEU A 696 6.25 65.18 9.53
CA LEU A 696 7.39 65.76 10.24
C LEU A 696 8.08 64.76 11.16
N LYS A 697 7.31 63.87 11.78
CA LYS A 697 7.84 62.78 12.61
C LYS A 697 8.61 61.77 11.77
N LEU A 698 8.03 61.29 10.66
CA LEU A 698 8.70 60.42 9.71
C LEU A 698 10.02 61.02 9.20
N ASP A 699 10.05 62.34 8.97
CA ASP A 699 11.22 63.07 8.49
C ASP A 699 12.24 63.41 9.60
N GLY A 700 11.98 63.00 10.85
CA GLY A 700 12.88 63.17 11.99
C GLY A 700 12.97 64.60 12.54
N VAL A 701 12.05 65.49 12.13
CA VAL A 701 11.98 66.88 12.58
C VAL A 701 11.37 66.98 13.99
N ILE A 702 10.37 66.13 14.26
CA ILE A 702 9.65 66.04 15.53
C ILE A 702 9.93 64.65 16.10
N LYS A 703 10.39 64.56 17.36
CA LYS A 703 10.79 63.28 17.97
C LYS A 703 9.98 62.96 19.23
N THR A 704 9.59 63.98 19.97
CA THR A 704 8.95 63.85 21.28
C THR A 704 7.48 64.26 21.23
N ARG A 705 6.71 63.86 22.24
CA ARG A 705 5.32 64.34 22.41
C ARG A 705 5.29 65.87 22.58
N ASP A 706 6.27 66.46 23.24
CA ASP A 706 6.35 67.90 23.45
C ASP A 706 6.59 68.66 22.14
N ASP A 707 7.41 68.11 21.23
CA ASP A 707 7.58 68.66 19.88
C ASP A 707 6.26 68.65 19.10
N GLU A 708 5.46 67.57 19.23
CA GLU A 708 4.15 67.46 18.59
C GLU A 708 3.17 68.52 19.14
N ILE A 709 3.14 68.73 20.46
CA ILE A 709 2.30 69.75 21.11
C ILE A 709 2.69 71.15 20.65
N LYS A 710 3.99 71.47 20.68
CA LYS A 710 4.51 72.79 20.28
C LYS A 710 4.10 73.13 18.84
N TYR A 711 4.25 72.19 17.92
CA TYR A 711 3.86 72.37 16.53
C TYR A 711 2.36 72.67 16.37
N VAL A 712 1.51 71.95 17.11
CA VAL A 712 0.06 72.15 17.06
C VAL A 712 -0.35 73.53 17.58
N LEU A 713 0.22 73.96 18.71
CA LEU A 713 -0.08 75.26 19.31
C LEU A 713 0.41 76.43 18.44
N GLU A 714 1.61 76.35 17.86
CA GLU A 714 2.14 77.37 16.95
C GLU A 714 1.28 77.54 15.68
N LYS A 715 0.69 76.44 15.18
CA LYS A 715 -0.16 76.46 13.98
C LYS A 715 -1.62 76.83 14.27
N ASN A 716 -2.03 76.87 15.53
CA ASN A 716 -3.36 77.30 15.98
C ASN A 716 -3.36 78.76 16.51
N SER A 717 -2.21 79.42 16.54
CA SER A 717 -2.04 80.81 17.00
C SER A 717 -2.23 81.86 15.90
N TYR A 718 -2.73 81.45 14.73
CA TYR A 718 -3.17 82.26 13.58
C TYR A 718 -4.56 81.81 13.18
#